data_AF-A0AAD5E8H0-F1
#
_entry.id   AF-A0AAD5E8H0-F1
#
_cell.length_a   1.000
_cell.length_b   1.000
_cell.length_c   1.000
_cell.angle_alpha   90.00
_cell.angle_beta   90.00
_cell.angle_gamma   90.00
#
_symmetry.space_group_name_H-M   'P 1'
#
loop_
_entity.id
_entity.type
_entity.pdbx_description
1 polymer ?
#
loop_
_entity_poly.entity_id
_entity_poly.type
_entity_poly.pdbx_seq_one_letter_code
_entity_poly.pdbx_strand_id
1 'polypeptide(L)'
;MKDLKQFLATCESEALLSDDEAKAEESVPGGLGLVFDFPGDPKKLKDRSKMKLWKQYLQANGRNLTMMHAANFPKLIRVGLPNRLRGEIWEACSGAMYLRFMNQGQFQNLLETYKDKMSLSVEEIEKDLNRSLPEYAAYQTSDGIDSLRRVLTAYSWKDPELGYCQAMNIVTSALLIYMSEEQAFFTLSILCDDYLPGYYSTSMYGALLDQLIFEHLLETTMPMLHEHFKKADIQLSVACLPWFLSLYINSMPLLFAFRVLDCFFMEGPKILFQIGLAVLKINGAELLQATDDGAFMHVLKNFFASLDDPIYPNAETAKARSLTKFNELLLVAYRDFHIVTDTSIRQLRQTHQLKVVAGIESFTKRSAIRNLDDSANLTKDELGVLYDKYYNAIYYDQKRGERSDARMNYVTYERFMGSVANWAKFTARDRTAEREVQLGIGQNFMTRLFEYIDTKKMNGLTFQDVVTGIGHIVRNGLMEQIEFFFNLHDSDKDGYLSKEEVLQLSETLLWLFREKGEEGEHLTGVSGFLKRAYEYLEAKPDEESSNNKYLSLGSCRMIILADETLETFFDHEFAQSFQLTEAPIERQSSLSREIFDSLFAAGSRFASGRGSRRPGLSRTSSKAPSSSTISSIAPDNQVSDPKSDKIGSPSEDSQVVQATPTPSTGTQEAVQKEDDADDDEDEEYGDDVLEEVDRLLDEFEKS
;
A
#
# COMPACT_ATOMS: atom_id res chain seq x y z
N MET A 1 16.08 30.00 -23.48
CA MET A 1 17.49 29.53 -23.65
C MET A 1 18.27 29.50 -22.34
N LYS A 2 18.13 30.47 -21.42
CA LYS A 2 18.84 30.46 -20.13
C LYS A 2 18.44 29.26 -19.26
N ASP A 3 17.14 28.98 -19.15
CA ASP A 3 16.61 27.87 -18.36
C ASP A 3 16.99 26.51 -18.96
N LEU A 4 17.05 26.41 -20.29
CA LEU A 4 17.54 25.21 -20.98
C LEU A 4 19.00 24.91 -20.65
N LYS A 5 19.88 25.92 -20.65
CA LYS A 5 21.30 25.73 -20.32
C LYS A 5 21.48 25.26 -18.87
N GLN A 6 20.70 25.81 -17.93
CA GLN A 6 20.73 25.40 -16.53
C GLN A 6 20.22 23.98 -16.34
N PHE A 7 19.16 23.60 -17.03
CA PHE A 7 18.64 22.23 -17.02
C PHE A 7 19.66 21.23 -17.59
N LEU A 8 20.25 21.53 -18.74
CA LEU A 8 21.24 20.65 -19.39
C LEU A 8 22.48 20.44 -18.51
N ALA A 9 22.87 21.42 -17.70
CA ALA A 9 23.96 21.28 -16.72
C ALA A 9 23.66 20.24 -15.62
N THR A 10 22.42 19.77 -15.49
CA THR A 10 22.04 18.67 -14.58
C THR A 10 22.19 17.28 -15.22
N CYS A 11 22.57 17.19 -16.49
CA CYS A 11 22.73 15.94 -17.22
C CYS A 11 24.19 15.50 -17.24
N GLU A 12 24.47 14.29 -16.76
CA GLU A 12 25.82 13.70 -16.73
C GLU A 12 26.43 13.57 -18.15
N SER A 13 25.60 13.38 -19.18
CA SER A 13 26.02 13.31 -20.58
C SER A 13 26.65 14.62 -21.09
N GLU A 14 26.29 15.78 -20.54
CA GLU A 14 26.93 17.06 -20.87
C GLU A 14 28.33 17.14 -20.26
N ALA A 15 28.49 16.71 -19.01
CA ALA A 15 29.80 16.64 -18.37
C ALA A 15 30.72 15.63 -19.07
N LEU A 16 30.20 14.45 -19.43
CA LEU A 16 30.94 13.38 -20.11
C LEU A 16 31.48 13.78 -21.50
N LEU A 17 30.74 14.65 -22.20
CA LEU A 17 31.07 15.14 -23.55
C LEU A 17 31.64 16.57 -23.57
N SER A 18 31.92 17.15 -22.39
CA SER A 18 32.62 18.44 -22.28
C SER A 18 34.09 18.28 -22.66
N ASP A 19 34.63 19.25 -23.40
CA ASP A 19 36.06 19.34 -23.73
C ASP A 19 36.90 19.88 -22.55
N ASP A 20 36.26 20.48 -21.55
CA ASP A 20 36.88 21.01 -20.32
C ASP A 20 36.76 19.94 -19.20
N GLU A 21 37.83 19.17 -18.95
CA GLU A 21 37.88 18.16 -17.87
C GLU A 21 37.64 18.79 -16.49
N ALA A 22 38.11 20.03 -16.27
CA ALA A 22 37.89 20.77 -15.03
C ALA A 22 36.43 21.23 -14.81
N LYS A 23 35.61 21.34 -15.87
CA LYS A 23 34.15 21.58 -15.76
C LYS A 23 33.36 20.28 -15.67
N ALA A 24 33.91 19.17 -16.14
CA ALA A 24 33.29 17.85 -16.03
C ALA A 24 33.29 17.32 -14.58
N GLU A 25 34.21 17.80 -13.73
CA GLU A 25 34.24 17.53 -12.28
C GLU A 25 33.44 18.53 -11.43
N GLU A 26 32.98 19.64 -12.01
CA GLU A 26 32.10 20.59 -11.33
C GLU A 26 30.74 19.89 -11.09
N SER A 27 30.43 19.64 -9.82
CA SER A 27 29.33 18.79 -9.29
C SER A 27 28.03 18.87 -10.09
N VAL A 28 27.87 17.99 -11.09
CA VAL A 28 26.54 17.65 -11.63
C VAL A 28 25.69 17.19 -10.45
N PRO A 29 24.52 17.81 -10.20
CA PRO A 29 23.63 17.35 -9.16
C PRO A 29 23.31 15.87 -9.37
N GLY A 30 23.70 15.02 -8.42
CA GLY A 30 23.57 13.58 -8.56
C GLY A 30 23.03 12.91 -7.30
N GLY A 31 22.88 11.59 -7.37
CA GLY A 31 22.33 10.81 -6.28
C GLY A 31 23.31 10.56 -5.13
N LEU A 32 22.81 9.92 -4.08
CA LEU A 32 23.55 9.53 -2.89
C LEU A 32 24.78 8.67 -3.21
N GLY A 33 24.80 7.96 -4.34
CA GLY A 33 25.94 7.17 -4.80
C GLY A 33 27.20 7.98 -5.12
N LEU A 34 27.10 9.30 -5.34
CA LEU A 34 28.27 10.16 -5.47
C LEU A 34 28.93 10.46 -4.12
N VAL A 35 28.18 10.36 -3.02
CA VAL A 35 28.65 10.68 -1.66
C VAL A 35 28.98 9.41 -0.86
N PHE A 36 28.19 8.36 -1.06
CA PHE A 36 28.25 7.10 -0.30
C PHE A 36 28.72 5.90 -1.13
N ASP A 37 29.31 6.18 -2.30
CA ASP A 37 29.65 5.21 -3.34
C ASP A 37 28.44 4.46 -3.94
N PHE A 38 28.60 4.07 -5.20
CA PHE A 38 27.61 3.24 -5.87
C PHE A 38 27.71 1.77 -5.42
N PRO A 39 26.59 1.04 -5.34
CA PRO A 39 26.60 -0.38 -5.00
C PRO A 39 27.42 -1.24 -5.98
N GLY A 40 28.29 -2.10 -5.43
CA GLY A 40 29.14 -3.03 -6.18
C GLY A 40 30.53 -2.49 -6.52
N ASP A 41 31.43 -3.37 -6.95
CA ASP A 41 32.81 -3.00 -7.31
C ASP A 41 32.87 -2.51 -8.77
N PRO A 42 33.23 -1.24 -9.03
CA PRO A 42 33.27 -0.68 -10.39
C PRO A 42 34.17 -1.46 -11.37
N LYS A 43 35.25 -2.07 -10.89
CA LYS A 43 36.16 -2.87 -11.72
C LYS A 43 35.49 -4.17 -12.17
N LYS A 44 34.85 -4.89 -11.24
CA LYS A 44 34.08 -6.11 -11.56
C LYS A 44 32.91 -5.83 -12.49
N LEU A 45 32.27 -4.68 -12.32
CA LEU A 45 31.16 -4.25 -13.16
C LEU A 45 31.57 -3.71 -14.53
N LYS A 46 32.87 -3.63 -14.81
CA LYS A 46 33.45 -3.06 -16.03
C LYS A 46 32.90 -1.66 -16.32
N ASP A 47 32.73 -0.84 -15.28
CA ASP A 47 32.03 0.45 -15.36
C ASP A 47 32.74 1.42 -16.33
N ARG A 48 34.08 1.46 -16.30
CA ARG A 48 34.91 2.26 -17.22
C ARG A 48 34.71 1.85 -18.69
N SER A 49 34.63 0.55 -18.97
CA SER A 49 34.44 0.05 -20.34
C SER A 49 33.03 0.37 -20.85
N LYS A 50 32.00 0.20 -20.01
CA LYS A 50 30.64 0.62 -20.33
C LYS A 50 30.56 2.13 -20.57
N MET A 51 31.25 2.94 -19.77
CA MET A 51 31.27 4.39 -19.93
C MET A 51 31.83 4.80 -21.29
N LYS A 52 32.90 4.14 -21.77
CA LYS A 52 33.45 4.39 -23.12
C LYS A 52 32.42 4.11 -24.22
N LEU A 53 31.69 2.99 -24.14
CA LEU A 53 30.64 2.63 -25.10
C LEU A 53 29.50 3.65 -25.11
N TRP A 54 29.02 4.05 -23.94
CA TRP A 54 27.97 5.06 -23.82
C TRP A 54 28.43 6.43 -24.32
N LYS A 55 29.69 6.81 -24.07
CA LYS A 55 30.27 8.05 -24.63
C LYS A 55 30.20 8.07 -26.15
N GLN A 56 30.61 6.98 -26.81
CA GLN A 56 30.54 6.85 -28.27
C GLN A 56 29.10 6.91 -28.79
N TYR A 57 28.18 6.21 -28.12
CA TYR A 57 26.76 6.23 -28.47
C TYR A 57 26.18 7.65 -28.42
N LEU A 58 26.44 8.37 -27.32
CA LEU A 58 25.92 9.72 -27.09
C LEU A 58 26.51 10.75 -28.06
N GLN A 59 27.76 10.58 -28.50
CA GLN A 59 28.37 11.41 -29.54
C GLN A 59 27.69 11.20 -30.91
N ALA A 60 27.34 9.95 -31.24
CA ALA A 60 26.78 9.61 -32.54
C ALA A 60 25.26 9.86 -32.64
N ASN A 61 24.51 9.65 -31.54
CA ASN A 61 23.04 9.60 -31.54
C ASN A 61 22.37 10.72 -30.73
N GLY A 62 23.15 11.72 -30.30
CA GLY A 62 22.67 12.78 -29.43
C GLY A 62 22.64 12.38 -27.95
N ARG A 63 22.36 13.36 -27.09
CA ARG A 63 22.36 13.22 -25.63
C ARG A 63 21.19 13.97 -24.99
N ASN A 64 20.91 13.74 -23.71
CA ASN A 64 19.84 14.39 -22.95
C ASN A 64 18.51 14.49 -23.72
N LEU A 65 17.95 15.70 -23.89
CA LEU A 65 16.70 15.98 -24.59
C LEU A 65 16.76 15.70 -26.10
N THR A 66 17.97 15.56 -26.66
CA THR A 66 18.22 15.32 -28.09
C THR A 66 18.58 13.87 -28.43
N MET A 67 18.60 12.98 -27.43
CA MET A 67 18.97 11.59 -27.61
C MET A 67 17.97 10.87 -28.52
N MET A 68 18.47 10.17 -29.54
CA MET A 68 17.68 9.31 -30.39
C MET A 68 17.83 7.85 -29.98
N HIS A 69 16.75 7.08 -30.00
CA HIS A 69 16.78 5.64 -29.73
C HIS A 69 17.13 4.89 -31.03
N ALA A 70 18.42 4.65 -31.26
CA ALA A 70 18.91 3.84 -32.37
C ALA A 70 18.79 2.33 -32.05
N ALA A 71 18.94 1.47 -33.06
CA ALA A 71 18.74 0.02 -32.91
C ALA A 71 19.66 -0.66 -31.87
N ASN A 72 20.83 -0.06 -31.61
CA ASN A 72 21.79 -0.52 -30.60
C ASN A 72 21.47 -0.03 -29.18
N PHE A 73 20.55 0.91 -28.98
CA PHE A 73 20.21 1.45 -27.65
C PHE A 73 19.67 0.40 -26.68
N PRO A 74 18.67 -0.43 -27.04
CA PRO A 74 18.18 -1.47 -26.13
C PRO A 74 19.26 -2.48 -25.77
N LYS A 75 20.15 -2.76 -26.74
CA LYS A 75 21.25 -3.70 -26.58
C LYS A 75 22.29 -3.16 -25.58
N LEU A 76 22.64 -1.87 -25.63
CA LEU A 76 23.51 -1.22 -24.63
C LEU A 76 22.92 -1.28 -23.21
N ILE A 77 21.61 -1.08 -23.06
CA ILE A 77 20.93 -1.20 -21.76
C ILE A 77 21.00 -2.65 -21.22
N ARG A 78 20.85 -3.64 -22.10
CA ARG A 78 20.96 -5.07 -21.74
C ARG A 78 22.39 -5.49 -21.38
N VAL A 79 23.42 -4.83 -21.92
CA VAL A 79 24.81 -4.98 -21.46
C VAL A 79 24.99 -4.39 -20.05
N GLY A 80 24.47 -3.18 -19.83
CA GLY A 80 24.55 -2.51 -18.53
C GLY A 80 24.80 -1.02 -18.63
N LEU A 81 24.08 -0.27 -17.80
CA LEU A 81 24.37 1.15 -17.60
C LEU A 81 25.59 1.33 -16.68
N PRO A 82 26.50 2.26 -17.01
CA PRO A 82 27.46 2.80 -16.06
C PRO A 82 26.74 3.47 -14.89
N ASN A 83 27.31 3.37 -13.69
CA ASN A 83 26.69 3.90 -12.48
C ASN A 83 26.27 5.38 -12.61
N ARG A 84 27.18 6.25 -13.10
CA ARG A 84 26.91 7.69 -13.21
C ARG A 84 25.83 8.06 -14.24
N LEU A 85 25.61 7.22 -15.25
CA LEU A 85 24.62 7.49 -16.31
C LEU A 85 23.21 7.00 -15.98
N ARG A 86 23.03 6.16 -14.95
CA ARG A 86 21.71 5.58 -14.64
C ARG A 86 20.63 6.63 -14.43
N GLY A 87 20.91 7.67 -13.63
CA GLY A 87 19.93 8.71 -13.34
C GLY A 87 19.39 9.37 -14.60
N GLU A 88 20.28 9.84 -15.48
CA GLU A 88 19.88 10.48 -16.73
C GLU A 88 19.19 9.53 -17.70
N ILE A 89 19.72 8.31 -17.89
CA ILE A 89 19.14 7.37 -18.86
C ILE A 89 17.78 6.86 -18.39
N TRP A 90 17.58 6.61 -17.10
CA TRP A 90 16.27 6.25 -16.56
C TRP A 90 15.26 7.41 -16.72
N GLU A 91 15.65 8.65 -16.46
CA GLU A 91 14.79 9.83 -16.71
C GLU A 91 14.43 9.98 -18.20
N ALA A 92 15.40 9.76 -19.09
CA ALA A 92 15.19 9.85 -20.54
C ALA A 92 14.24 8.74 -21.04
N CYS A 93 14.48 7.49 -20.63
CA CYS A 93 13.65 6.36 -21.06
C CYS A 93 12.23 6.41 -20.49
N SER A 94 12.07 6.87 -19.25
CA SER A 94 10.76 7.07 -18.63
C SER A 94 10.00 8.28 -19.20
N GLY A 95 10.71 9.25 -19.77
CA GLY A 95 10.15 10.55 -20.12
C GLY A 95 10.02 11.52 -18.95
N ALA A 96 10.44 11.12 -17.74
CA ALA A 96 10.49 11.99 -16.56
C ALA A 96 11.37 13.22 -16.79
N MET A 97 12.40 13.10 -17.63
CA MET A 97 13.26 14.22 -18.05
C MET A 97 12.45 15.39 -18.63
N TYR A 98 11.46 15.08 -19.48
CA TYR A 98 10.60 16.09 -20.10
C TYR A 98 9.64 16.71 -19.09
N LEU A 99 9.11 15.90 -18.16
CA LEU A 99 8.24 16.38 -17.10
C LEU A 99 8.99 17.34 -16.17
N ARG A 100 10.22 17.00 -15.77
CA ARG A 100 11.10 17.87 -14.98
C ARG A 100 11.44 19.15 -15.73
N PHE A 101 11.78 19.05 -17.02
CA PHE A 101 12.09 20.22 -17.84
C PHE A 101 10.92 21.21 -17.94
N MET A 102 9.68 20.71 -18.08
CA MET A 102 8.48 21.53 -18.18
C MET A 102 8.03 22.13 -16.84
N ASN A 103 8.45 21.54 -15.71
CA ASN A 103 8.00 21.91 -14.36
C ASN A 103 9.17 22.29 -13.43
N GLN A 104 10.18 22.96 -13.97
CA GLN A 104 11.36 23.39 -13.22
C GLN A 104 10.97 24.18 -11.96
N GLY A 105 11.55 23.79 -10.81
CA GLY A 105 11.28 24.42 -9.51
C GLY A 105 10.01 23.96 -8.80
N GLN A 106 9.18 23.11 -9.41
CA GLN A 106 7.97 22.57 -8.77
C GLN A 106 8.30 21.81 -7.47
N PHE A 107 9.34 20.97 -7.50
CA PHE A 107 9.77 20.20 -6.33
C PHE A 107 10.11 21.11 -5.14
N GLN A 108 10.94 22.12 -5.39
CA GLN A 108 11.34 23.10 -4.37
C GLN A 108 10.14 23.91 -3.85
N ASN A 109 9.27 24.35 -4.76
CA ASN A 109 8.05 25.08 -4.38
C ASN A 109 7.12 24.24 -3.50
N LEU A 110 6.98 22.94 -3.75
CA LEU A 110 6.19 22.03 -2.91
C LEU A 110 6.80 21.90 -1.51
N LEU A 111 8.11 21.70 -1.41
CA LEU A 111 8.80 21.63 -0.12
C LEU A 111 8.64 22.91 0.70
N GLU A 112 8.73 24.08 0.06
CA GLU A 112 8.56 25.37 0.73
C GLU A 112 7.10 25.64 1.13
N THR A 113 6.15 25.35 0.25
CA THR A 113 4.71 25.60 0.46
C THR A 113 4.12 24.73 1.56
N TYR A 114 4.61 23.49 1.68
CA TYR A 114 4.15 22.51 2.66
C TYR A 114 5.15 22.29 3.78
N LYS A 115 6.12 23.18 3.92
CA LYS A 115 7.02 23.21 5.07
C LYS A 115 6.21 23.26 6.37
N ASP A 116 6.57 22.40 7.31
CA ASP A 116 5.93 22.27 8.63
C ASP A 116 4.45 21.83 8.63
N LYS A 117 3.87 21.44 7.49
CA LYS A 117 2.51 20.89 7.41
C LYS A 117 2.52 19.38 7.57
N MET A 118 1.61 18.86 8.39
CA MET A 118 1.43 17.42 8.61
C MET A 118 0.24 16.88 7.83
N SER A 119 0.34 15.62 7.42
CA SER A 119 -0.74 14.82 6.84
C SER A 119 -0.59 13.37 7.31
N LEU A 120 -1.65 12.57 7.14
CA LEU A 120 -1.59 11.12 7.42
C LEU A 120 -0.43 10.45 6.66
N SER A 121 -0.23 10.83 5.39
CA SER A 121 0.87 10.33 4.57
C SER A 121 2.24 10.70 5.14
N VAL A 122 2.42 11.91 5.67
CA VAL A 122 3.68 12.32 6.31
C VAL A 122 3.96 11.48 7.56
N GLU A 123 2.95 11.20 8.39
CA GLU A 123 3.11 10.33 9.56
C GLU A 123 3.47 8.89 9.19
N GLU A 124 2.92 8.37 8.09
CA GLU A 124 3.26 7.05 7.55
C GLU A 124 4.68 7.01 6.98
N ILE A 125 5.09 8.07 6.27
CA ILE A 125 6.46 8.22 5.77
C ILE A 125 7.45 8.15 6.94
N GLU A 126 7.27 8.92 8.01
CA GLU A 126 8.20 8.93 9.16
C GLU A 126 8.40 7.55 9.80
N LYS A 127 7.34 6.72 9.84
CA LYS A 127 7.42 5.34 10.34
C LYS A 127 8.26 4.44 9.44
N ASP A 128 8.31 4.74 8.14
CA ASP A 128 8.93 3.92 7.12
C ASP A 128 10.38 4.30 6.79
N LEU A 129 10.77 5.55 7.02
CA LEU A 129 12.10 6.06 6.68
C LEU A 129 13.22 5.15 7.19
N ASN A 130 13.22 4.82 8.49
CA ASN A 130 14.30 4.05 9.14
C ASN A 130 14.36 2.57 8.73
N ARG A 131 13.34 2.06 8.04
CA ARG A 131 13.30 0.67 7.53
C ARG A 131 13.54 0.59 6.01
N SER A 132 13.89 1.70 5.37
CA SER A 132 14.08 1.79 3.91
C SER A 132 15.52 1.46 3.50
N LEU A 133 15.73 0.35 2.79
CA LEU A 133 17.05 -0.12 2.32
C LEU A 133 18.18 -0.01 3.37
N PRO A 134 18.05 -0.69 4.54
CA PRO A 134 18.98 -0.53 5.65
C PRO A 134 20.42 -0.95 5.30
N GLU A 135 20.63 -1.86 4.34
CA GLU A 135 21.97 -2.24 3.88
C GLU A 135 22.78 -1.13 3.21
N TYR A 136 22.15 -0.07 2.69
CA TYR A 136 22.87 1.00 2.01
C TYR A 136 23.30 2.11 2.99
N ALA A 137 24.58 2.48 2.94
CA ALA A 137 25.21 3.34 3.95
C ALA A 137 24.52 4.70 4.12
N ALA A 138 23.97 5.28 3.05
CA ALA A 138 23.30 6.58 3.12
C ALA A 138 22.10 6.58 4.08
N TYR A 139 21.35 5.47 4.16
CA TYR A 139 20.16 5.35 5.03
C TYR A 139 20.50 5.04 6.49
N GLN A 140 21.79 4.98 6.83
CA GLN A 140 22.27 4.99 8.21
C GLN A 140 22.65 6.40 8.69
N THR A 141 22.47 7.41 7.85
CA THR A 141 22.77 8.82 8.13
C THR A 141 21.51 9.69 8.03
N SER A 142 21.50 10.83 8.72
CA SER A 142 20.40 11.80 8.61
C SER A 142 20.24 12.31 7.18
N ASP A 143 21.34 12.51 6.45
CA ASP A 143 21.30 13.15 5.14
C ASP A 143 20.54 12.29 4.12
N GLY A 144 20.80 10.98 4.09
CA GLY A 144 20.08 10.05 3.20
C GLY A 144 18.61 9.88 3.60
N ILE A 145 18.33 9.81 4.91
CA ILE A 145 16.96 9.71 5.43
C ILE A 145 16.16 10.99 5.14
N ASP A 146 16.77 12.16 5.31
CA ASP A 146 16.16 13.46 5.05
C ASP A 146 15.90 13.67 3.56
N SER A 147 16.81 13.18 2.70
CA SER A 147 16.63 13.18 1.25
C SER A 147 15.40 12.36 0.83
N LEU A 148 15.28 11.13 1.37
CA LEU A 148 14.11 10.28 1.17
C LEU A 148 12.82 10.95 1.68
N ARG A 149 12.86 11.56 2.86
CA ARG A 149 11.73 12.30 3.43
C ARG A 149 11.26 13.41 2.50
N ARG A 150 12.18 14.23 1.98
CA ARG A 150 11.84 15.35 1.10
C ARG A 150 11.13 14.89 -0.15
N VAL A 151 11.65 13.86 -0.83
CA VAL A 151 11.05 13.34 -2.07
C VAL A 151 9.66 12.75 -1.83
N LEU A 152 9.51 11.85 -0.85
CA LEU A 152 8.22 11.23 -0.54
C LEU A 152 7.19 12.24 -0.05
N THR A 153 7.60 13.20 0.79
CA THR A 153 6.71 14.25 1.29
C THR A 153 6.23 15.13 0.15
N ALA A 154 7.15 15.63 -0.70
CA ALA A 154 6.77 16.45 -1.85
C ALA A 154 5.82 15.69 -2.78
N TYR A 155 6.05 14.39 -3.01
CA TYR A 155 5.18 13.55 -3.81
C TYR A 155 3.76 13.44 -3.20
N SER A 156 3.67 13.16 -1.89
CA SER A 156 2.36 13.04 -1.21
C SER A 156 1.53 14.32 -1.28
N TRP A 157 2.18 15.49 -1.41
CA TRP A 157 1.50 16.77 -1.61
C TRP A 157 1.21 17.10 -3.07
N LYS A 158 1.98 16.55 -4.02
CA LYS A 158 1.69 16.66 -5.47
C LYS A 158 0.38 15.94 -5.79
N ASP A 159 0.20 14.74 -5.25
CA ASP A 159 -1.02 13.94 -5.41
C ASP A 159 -1.57 13.52 -4.03
N PRO A 160 -2.42 14.35 -3.39
CA PRO A 160 -3.02 14.02 -2.10
C PRO A 160 -4.06 12.89 -2.16
N GLU A 161 -4.56 12.53 -3.35
CA GLU A 161 -5.55 11.44 -3.48
C GLU A 161 -4.87 10.08 -3.42
N LEU A 162 -3.68 9.97 -4.02
CA LEU A 162 -2.81 8.81 -3.83
C LEU A 162 -2.08 8.87 -2.47
N GLY A 163 -1.51 10.02 -2.14
CA GLY A 163 -0.78 10.25 -0.90
C GLY A 163 0.54 9.49 -0.84
N TYR A 164 0.69 8.62 0.17
CA TYR A 164 1.82 7.72 0.34
C TYR A 164 1.33 6.28 0.49
N CYS A 165 2.04 5.36 -0.13
CA CYS A 165 1.78 3.93 -0.02
C CYS A 165 3.06 3.20 0.38
N GLN A 166 2.91 2.22 1.27
CA GLN A 166 4.00 1.33 1.65
C GLN A 166 4.62 0.69 0.39
N ALA A 167 5.95 0.55 0.39
CA ALA A 167 6.83 0.20 -0.72
C ALA A 167 7.33 1.38 -1.59
N MET A 168 6.66 2.54 -1.59
CA MET A 168 7.17 3.72 -2.29
C MET A 168 8.51 4.19 -1.71
N ASN A 169 8.71 4.02 -0.41
CA ASN A 169 9.97 4.30 0.26
C ASN A 169 11.13 3.47 -0.32
N ILE A 170 10.91 2.18 -0.59
CA ILE A 170 11.94 1.28 -1.13
C ILE A 170 12.34 1.69 -2.54
N VAL A 171 11.35 1.95 -3.40
CA VAL A 171 11.60 2.36 -4.79
C VAL A 171 12.26 3.74 -4.82
N THR A 172 11.77 4.69 -4.04
CA THR A 172 12.37 6.04 -3.96
C THR A 172 13.79 5.99 -3.42
N SER A 173 14.06 5.13 -2.43
CA SER A 173 15.42 4.92 -1.93
C SER A 173 16.36 4.40 -3.01
N ALA A 174 15.91 3.44 -3.83
CA ALA A 174 16.69 2.93 -4.95
C ALA A 174 16.97 4.01 -6.01
N LEU A 175 16.00 4.87 -6.32
CA LEU A 175 16.18 5.98 -7.25
C LEU A 175 17.20 6.99 -6.74
N LEU A 176 17.11 7.38 -5.46
CA LEU A 176 17.99 8.37 -4.83
C LEU A 176 19.47 7.97 -4.81
N ILE A 177 19.80 6.70 -5.00
CA ILE A 177 21.20 6.26 -5.16
C ILE A 177 21.79 6.82 -6.46
N TYR A 178 21.02 6.88 -7.53
CA TYR A 178 21.50 7.26 -8.88
C TYR A 178 20.97 8.61 -9.39
N MET A 179 19.99 9.19 -8.70
CA MET A 179 19.29 10.41 -9.10
C MET A 179 19.34 11.46 -7.99
N SER A 180 19.45 12.73 -8.37
CA SER A 180 19.18 13.83 -7.44
C SER A 180 17.71 13.81 -6.97
N GLU A 181 17.39 14.53 -5.90
CA GLU A 181 16.05 14.56 -5.32
C GLU A 181 14.96 14.98 -6.31
N GLU A 182 15.24 16.01 -7.11
CA GLU A 182 14.29 16.49 -8.12
C GLU A 182 14.07 15.44 -9.23
N GLN A 183 15.14 14.80 -9.70
CA GLN A 183 15.04 13.71 -10.69
C GLN A 183 14.24 12.52 -10.15
N ALA A 184 14.51 12.11 -8.89
CA ALA A 184 13.80 11.03 -8.23
C ALA A 184 12.30 11.37 -8.05
N PHE A 185 11.96 12.61 -7.68
CA PHE A 185 10.58 13.08 -7.55
C PHE A 185 9.78 12.97 -8.85
N PHE A 186 10.35 13.42 -9.98
CA PHE A 186 9.66 13.33 -11.28
C PHE A 186 9.65 11.89 -11.81
N THR A 187 10.70 11.11 -11.58
CA THR A 187 10.72 9.69 -11.95
C THR A 187 9.68 8.89 -11.16
N LEU A 188 9.54 9.15 -9.86
CA LEU A 188 8.50 8.56 -9.02
C LEU A 188 7.10 8.91 -9.54
N SER A 189 6.90 10.13 -10.03
CA SER A 189 5.64 10.53 -10.67
C SER A 189 5.29 9.69 -11.89
N ILE A 190 6.20 9.56 -12.85
CA ILE A 190 5.97 8.71 -14.02
C ILE A 190 5.78 7.24 -13.61
N LEU A 191 6.49 6.79 -12.58
CA LEU A 191 6.39 5.42 -12.09
C LEU A 191 4.99 5.11 -11.54
N CYS A 192 4.41 6.02 -10.75
CA CYS A 192 3.06 5.87 -10.21
C CYS A 192 1.95 6.14 -11.24
N ASP A 193 2.12 7.15 -12.09
CA ASP A 193 1.08 7.65 -13.00
C ASP A 193 1.00 6.80 -14.28
N ASP A 194 2.15 6.44 -14.86
CA ASP A 194 2.23 5.82 -16.20
C ASP A 194 2.66 4.35 -16.18
N TYR A 195 3.77 4.03 -15.48
CA TYR A 195 4.32 2.67 -15.50
C TYR A 195 3.48 1.69 -14.67
N LEU A 196 3.10 2.08 -13.45
CA LEU A 196 2.48 1.20 -12.46
C LEU A 196 1.18 1.79 -11.90
N PRO A 197 0.20 2.12 -12.77
CA PRO A 197 -1.04 2.75 -12.33
C PRO A 197 -1.80 1.85 -11.34
N GLY A 198 -2.12 2.41 -10.18
CA GLY A 198 -2.84 1.73 -9.11
C GLY A 198 -2.00 0.74 -8.28
N TYR A 199 -0.69 0.66 -8.48
CA TYR A 199 0.18 -0.13 -7.58
C TYR A 199 0.28 0.49 -6.19
N TYR A 200 0.50 1.81 -6.16
CA TYR A 200 0.75 2.57 -4.93
C TYR A 200 -0.51 3.29 -4.42
N SER A 201 -1.69 2.72 -4.68
CA SER A 201 -2.96 3.20 -4.11
C SER A 201 -3.26 2.50 -2.78
N THR A 202 -4.20 3.03 -1.99
CA THR A 202 -4.70 2.39 -0.76
C THR A 202 -5.22 0.97 -0.98
N SER A 203 -5.75 0.68 -2.17
CA SER A 203 -6.21 -0.64 -2.57
C SER A 203 -5.12 -1.53 -3.19
N MET A 204 -4.01 -0.94 -3.63
CA MET A 204 -2.96 -1.59 -4.43
C MET A 204 -3.52 -2.39 -5.61
N TYR A 205 -4.63 -1.89 -6.19
CA TYR A 205 -5.41 -2.62 -7.18
C TYR A 205 -4.58 -3.04 -8.39
N GLY A 206 -3.68 -2.18 -8.86
CA GLY A 206 -2.80 -2.47 -9.98
C GLY A 206 -1.84 -3.62 -9.68
N ALA A 207 -1.27 -3.67 -8.48
CA ALA A 207 -0.34 -4.72 -8.07
C ALA A 207 -1.07 -6.07 -7.91
N LEU A 208 -2.26 -6.07 -7.32
CA LEU A 208 -3.08 -7.28 -7.19
C LEU A 208 -3.57 -7.79 -8.55
N LEU A 209 -3.90 -6.87 -9.48
CA LEU A 209 -4.25 -7.22 -10.85
C LEU A 209 -3.08 -7.89 -11.57
N ASP A 210 -1.89 -7.30 -11.49
CA ASP A 210 -0.72 -7.84 -12.13
C ASP A 210 -0.27 -9.16 -11.49
N GLN A 211 -0.49 -9.37 -10.19
CA GLN A 211 -0.31 -10.67 -9.55
C GLN A 211 -1.24 -11.74 -10.13
N LEU A 212 -2.51 -11.42 -10.38
CA LEU A 212 -3.46 -12.36 -11.00
C LEU A 212 -3.07 -12.66 -12.47
N ILE A 213 -2.61 -11.65 -13.20
CA ILE A 213 -2.11 -11.81 -14.56
C ILE A 213 -0.86 -12.69 -14.57
N PHE A 214 0.03 -12.52 -13.59
CA PHE A 214 1.21 -13.36 -13.46
C PHE A 214 0.86 -14.83 -13.23
N GLU A 215 -0.13 -15.11 -12.38
CA GLU A 215 -0.63 -16.48 -12.18
C GLU A 215 -1.26 -17.07 -13.45
N HIS A 216 -2.01 -16.26 -14.21
CA HIS A 216 -2.57 -16.68 -15.50
C HIS A 216 -1.48 -16.96 -16.56
N LEU A 217 -0.44 -16.13 -16.60
CA LEU A 217 0.71 -16.36 -17.48
C LEU A 217 1.48 -17.63 -17.08
N LEU A 218 1.61 -17.90 -15.77
CA LEU A 218 2.19 -19.15 -15.29
C LEU A 218 1.37 -20.36 -15.72
N GLU A 219 0.05 -20.32 -15.54
CA GLU A 219 -0.87 -21.38 -15.96
C GLU A 219 -0.73 -21.69 -17.46
N THR A 220 -0.59 -20.65 -18.28
CA THR A 220 -0.48 -20.78 -19.73
C THR A 220 0.90 -21.28 -20.18
N THR A 221 1.97 -20.79 -19.56
CA THR A 221 3.34 -21.06 -20.02
C THR A 221 3.98 -22.28 -19.37
N MET A 222 3.62 -22.59 -18.12
CA MET A 222 4.17 -23.70 -17.33
C MET A 222 3.07 -24.37 -16.50
N PRO A 223 2.09 -25.03 -17.16
CA PRO A 223 0.90 -25.59 -16.49
C PRO A 223 1.24 -26.65 -15.43
N MET A 224 2.32 -27.42 -15.62
CA MET A 224 2.76 -28.42 -14.64
C MET A 224 3.16 -27.80 -13.29
N LEU A 225 3.85 -26.65 -13.31
CA LEU A 225 4.21 -25.93 -12.09
C LEU A 225 2.96 -25.35 -11.42
N HIS A 226 2.10 -24.71 -12.21
CA HIS A 226 0.84 -24.15 -11.71
C HIS A 226 -0.06 -25.20 -11.04
N GLU A 227 -0.22 -26.37 -11.67
CA GLU A 227 -1.01 -27.48 -11.12
C GLU A 227 -0.38 -28.02 -9.83
N HIS A 228 0.95 -28.14 -9.78
CA HIS A 228 1.67 -28.54 -8.57
C HIS A 228 1.44 -27.55 -7.42
N PHE A 229 1.57 -26.25 -7.67
CA PHE A 229 1.34 -25.22 -6.65
C PHE A 229 -0.08 -25.27 -6.11
N LYS A 230 -1.08 -25.47 -6.98
CA LYS A 230 -2.48 -25.67 -6.54
C LYS A 230 -2.68 -26.93 -5.71
N LYS A 231 -2.03 -28.05 -6.06
CA LYS A 231 -2.12 -29.31 -5.32
C LYS A 231 -1.42 -29.26 -3.97
N ALA A 232 -0.30 -28.56 -3.89
CA ALA A 232 0.49 -28.38 -2.67
C ALA A 232 -0.02 -27.22 -1.79
N ASP A 233 -1.11 -26.54 -2.17
CA ASP A 233 -1.67 -25.36 -1.49
C ASP A 233 -0.64 -24.21 -1.32
N ILE A 234 0.27 -24.06 -2.30
CA ILE A 234 1.28 -23.01 -2.31
C ILE A 234 0.68 -21.72 -2.86
N GLN A 235 0.75 -20.65 -2.08
CA GLN A 235 0.17 -19.36 -2.44
C GLN A 235 1.19 -18.48 -3.15
N LEU A 236 1.12 -18.46 -4.48
CA LEU A 236 2.04 -17.70 -5.32
C LEU A 236 2.13 -16.21 -4.96
N SER A 237 1.01 -15.62 -4.55
CA SER A 237 0.92 -14.20 -4.19
C SER A 237 1.79 -13.82 -3.00
N VAL A 238 2.08 -14.75 -2.08
CA VAL A 238 2.96 -14.52 -0.93
C VAL A 238 4.38 -14.20 -1.38
N ALA A 239 4.87 -14.92 -2.39
CA ALA A 239 6.23 -14.74 -2.86
C ALA A 239 6.36 -13.67 -3.95
N CYS A 240 5.40 -13.61 -4.86
CA CYS A 240 5.52 -12.84 -6.10
C CYS A 240 5.03 -11.40 -5.96
N LEU A 241 4.05 -11.12 -5.09
CA LEU A 241 3.54 -9.76 -4.90
C LEU A 241 4.64 -8.76 -4.46
N PRO A 242 5.57 -9.12 -3.54
CA PRO A 242 6.74 -8.28 -3.23
C PRO A 242 7.64 -7.96 -4.43
N TRP A 243 7.73 -8.86 -5.42
CA TRP A 243 8.54 -8.64 -6.62
C TRP A 243 8.01 -7.45 -7.43
N PHE A 244 6.68 -7.37 -7.59
CA PHE A 244 6.02 -6.31 -8.32
C PHE A 244 6.04 -4.97 -7.56
N LEU A 245 5.74 -4.98 -6.26
CA LEU A 245 5.65 -3.75 -5.46
C LEU A 245 6.99 -3.03 -5.26
N SER A 246 8.06 -3.82 -5.11
CA SER A 246 9.41 -3.30 -4.89
C SER A 246 10.30 -3.38 -6.13
N LEU A 247 9.77 -3.75 -7.29
CA LEU A 247 10.54 -3.91 -8.54
C LEU A 247 11.78 -4.79 -8.34
N TYR A 248 11.62 -5.89 -7.60
CA TYR A 248 12.66 -6.82 -7.14
C TYR A 248 13.75 -6.26 -6.20
N ILE A 249 13.73 -4.97 -5.85
CA ILE A 249 14.74 -4.33 -5.00
C ILE A 249 14.92 -5.06 -3.66
N ASN A 250 13.83 -5.48 -3.01
CA ASN A 250 13.89 -6.19 -1.73
C ASN A 250 14.01 -7.72 -1.87
N SER A 251 14.05 -8.24 -3.10
CA SER A 251 13.95 -9.69 -3.36
C SER A 251 15.27 -10.30 -3.81
N MET A 252 16.14 -9.51 -4.43
CA MET A 252 17.46 -9.94 -4.92
C MET A 252 18.53 -8.90 -4.55
N PRO A 253 19.83 -9.25 -4.58
CA PRO A 253 20.89 -8.28 -4.31
C PRO A 253 20.77 -7.03 -5.18
N LEU A 254 21.00 -5.85 -4.57
CA LEU A 254 20.78 -4.54 -5.20
C LEU A 254 21.41 -4.40 -6.59
N LEU A 255 22.63 -4.91 -6.77
CA LEU A 255 23.33 -4.90 -8.05
C LEU A 255 22.48 -5.47 -9.19
N PHE A 256 21.80 -6.59 -8.94
CA PHE A 256 20.96 -7.26 -9.94
C PHE A 256 19.59 -6.59 -10.06
N ALA A 257 19.04 -6.09 -8.96
CA ALA A 257 17.81 -5.30 -9.00
C ALA A 257 17.96 -4.04 -9.87
N PHE A 258 19.10 -3.33 -9.80
CA PHE A 258 19.35 -2.18 -10.68
C PHE A 258 19.49 -2.57 -12.14
N ARG A 259 19.99 -3.77 -12.45
CA ARG A 259 20.01 -4.29 -13.82
C ARG A 259 18.61 -4.59 -14.34
N VAL A 260 17.70 -5.06 -13.47
CA VAL A 260 16.28 -5.19 -13.80
C VAL A 260 15.65 -3.81 -14.03
N LEU A 261 15.96 -2.81 -13.19
CA LEU A 261 15.49 -1.43 -13.36
C LEU A 261 15.98 -0.78 -14.65
N ASP A 262 17.25 -0.99 -15.03
CA ASP A 262 17.80 -0.54 -16.31
C ASP A 262 16.92 -1.01 -17.49
N CYS A 263 16.47 -2.27 -17.46
CA CYS A 263 15.57 -2.82 -18.48
C CYS A 263 14.13 -2.33 -18.33
N PHE A 264 13.63 -2.24 -17.10
CA PHE A 264 12.27 -1.77 -16.79
C PHE A 264 12.01 -0.35 -17.30
N PHE A 265 12.93 0.58 -17.07
CA PHE A 265 12.73 1.96 -17.51
C PHE A 265 12.72 2.14 -19.04
N MET A 266 13.30 1.19 -19.78
CA MET A 266 13.29 1.22 -21.25
C MET A 266 12.17 0.39 -21.86
N GLU A 267 11.91 -0.81 -21.35
CA GLU A 267 10.95 -1.75 -21.93
C GLU A 267 9.58 -1.75 -21.25
N GLY A 268 9.48 -1.11 -20.09
CA GLY A 268 8.26 -1.02 -19.29
C GLY A 268 7.98 -2.22 -18.37
N PRO A 269 6.77 -2.28 -17.80
CA PRO A 269 6.45 -3.20 -16.70
C PRO A 269 6.42 -4.67 -17.10
N LYS A 270 6.32 -4.99 -18.41
CA LYS A 270 6.34 -6.37 -18.91
C LYS A 270 7.59 -7.14 -18.45
N ILE A 271 8.71 -6.44 -18.27
CA ILE A 271 9.98 -7.03 -17.80
C ILE A 271 9.78 -7.74 -16.45
N LEU A 272 8.97 -7.17 -15.55
CA LEU A 272 8.74 -7.77 -14.23
C LEU A 272 8.12 -9.16 -14.34
N PHE A 273 7.21 -9.34 -15.30
CA PHE A 273 6.57 -10.63 -15.59
C PHE A 273 7.55 -11.61 -16.24
N GLN A 274 8.31 -11.16 -17.23
CA GLN A 274 9.29 -12.01 -17.93
C GLN A 274 10.36 -12.53 -16.97
N ILE A 275 10.88 -11.66 -16.10
CA ILE A 275 11.83 -12.04 -15.05
C ILE A 275 11.17 -13.01 -14.07
N GLY A 276 9.96 -12.74 -13.59
CA GLY A 276 9.28 -13.61 -12.63
C GLY A 276 9.03 -15.02 -13.20
N LEU A 277 8.61 -15.12 -14.46
CA LEU A 277 8.42 -16.41 -15.13
C LEU A 277 9.76 -17.12 -15.35
N ALA A 278 10.83 -16.39 -15.69
CA ALA A 278 12.16 -16.96 -15.83
C ALA A 278 12.72 -17.49 -14.50
N VAL A 279 12.51 -16.78 -13.40
CA VAL A 279 12.85 -17.26 -12.04
C VAL A 279 12.15 -18.61 -11.78
N LEU A 280 10.84 -18.71 -12.04
CA LEU A 280 10.11 -19.96 -11.82
C LEU A 280 10.57 -21.09 -12.75
N LYS A 281 10.88 -20.77 -14.01
CA LYS A 281 11.32 -21.75 -15.01
C LYS A 281 12.67 -22.36 -14.66
N ILE A 282 13.66 -21.52 -14.33
CA ILE A 282 15.02 -21.97 -14.01
C ILE A 282 15.00 -22.88 -12.78
N ASN A 283 14.18 -22.55 -11.78
CA ASN A 283 14.06 -23.31 -10.55
C ASN A 283 13.01 -24.43 -10.62
N GLY A 284 12.40 -24.68 -11.78
CA GLY A 284 11.22 -25.54 -11.91
C GLY A 284 11.40 -26.96 -11.35
N ALA A 285 12.59 -27.55 -11.51
CA ALA A 285 12.87 -28.90 -10.99
C ALA A 285 12.87 -28.97 -9.46
N GLU A 286 13.36 -27.93 -8.77
CA GLU A 286 13.33 -27.83 -7.31
C GLU A 286 11.94 -27.42 -6.81
N LEU A 287 11.27 -26.51 -7.54
CA LEU A 287 9.92 -26.05 -7.20
C LEU A 287 8.86 -27.16 -7.30
N LEU A 288 9.01 -28.12 -8.23
CA LEU A 288 8.15 -29.32 -8.29
C LEU A 288 8.31 -30.25 -7.09
N GLN A 289 9.37 -30.09 -6.29
CA GLN A 289 9.60 -30.86 -5.06
C GLN A 289 9.14 -30.10 -3.81
N ALA A 290 8.81 -28.81 -3.93
CA ALA A 290 8.32 -28.02 -2.82
C ALA A 290 6.93 -28.51 -2.38
N THR A 291 6.78 -28.79 -1.09
CA THR A 291 5.54 -29.32 -0.51
C THR A 291 4.70 -28.28 0.21
N ASP A 292 5.27 -27.11 0.49
CA ASP A 292 4.64 -26.00 1.21
C ASP A 292 5.28 -24.66 0.82
N ASP A 293 4.69 -23.55 1.28
CA ASP A 293 5.19 -22.20 1.03
C ASP A 293 6.63 -21.97 1.55
N GLY A 294 7.03 -22.64 2.64
CA GLY A 294 8.36 -22.50 3.23
C GLY A 294 9.45 -23.08 2.33
N ALA A 295 9.22 -24.29 1.82
CA ALA A 295 10.11 -24.94 0.85
C ALA A 295 10.21 -24.12 -0.45
N PHE A 296 9.07 -23.62 -0.94
CA PHE A 296 9.00 -22.75 -2.12
C PHE A 296 9.86 -21.49 -1.93
N MET A 297 9.66 -20.77 -0.82
CA MET A 297 10.42 -19.55 -0.50
C MET A 297 11.92 -19.83 -0.32
N HIS A 298 12.29 -20.98 0.24
CA HIS A 298 13.69 -21.37 0.41
C HIS A 298 14.41 -21.56 -0.92
N VAL A 299 13.78 -22.23 -1.90
CA VAL A 299 14.34 -22.39 -3.26
C VAL A 299 14.62 -21.03 -3.90
N LEU A 300 13.62 -20.14 -3.88
CA LEU A 300 13.75 -18.80 -4.46
C LEU A 300 14.84 -17.97 -3.76
N LYS A 301 14.92 -18.04 -2.44
CA LYS A 301 15.95 -17.33 -1.67
C LYS A 301 17.36 -17.80 -2.03
N ASN A 302 17.56 -19.11 -2.16
CA ASN A 302 18.85 -19.67 -2.57
C ASN A 302 19.21 -19.26 -4.00
N PHE A 303 18.22 -19.26 -4.90
CA PHE A 303 18.41 -18.80 -6.26
C PHE A 303 18.89 -17.33 -6.30
N PHE A 304 18.15 -16.41 -5.67
CA PHE A 304 18.51 -14.98 -5.64
C PHE A 304 19.88 -14.72 -4.99
N ALA A 305 20.24 -15.47 -3.96
CA ALA A 305 21.56 -15.37 -3.32
C ALA A 305 22.72 -15.88 -4.20
N SER A 306 22.41 -16.72 -5.19
CA SER A 306 23.37 -17.36 -6.08
C SER A 306 23.52 -16.66 -7.44
N LEU A 307 22.85 -15.54 -7.67
CA LEU A 307 22.81 -14.86 -8.98
C LEU A 307 24.19 -14.42 -9.52
N ASP A 308 25.15 -14.20 -8.63
CA ASP A 308 26.54 -13.84 -8.99
C ASP A 308 27.42 -15.06 -9.29
N ASP A 309 26.93 -16.27 -9.04
CA ASP A 309 27.70 -17.49 -9.28
C ASP A 309 27.88 -17.73 -10.78
N PRO A 310 29.08 -18.14 -11.23
CA PRO A 310 29.31 -18.48 -12.63
C PRO A 310 28.54 -19.75 -13.03
N ILE A 311 27.96 -19.74 -14.23
CA ILE A 311 27.23 -20.91 -14.78
C ILE A 311 28.23 -22.03 -15.11
N TYR A 312 29.36 -21.66 -15.73
CA TYR A 312 30.40 -22.59 -16.18
C TYR A 312 31.75 -22.27 -15.53
N PRO A 313 31.94 -22.59 -14.23
CA PRO A 313 33.18 -22.26 -13.52
C PRO A 313 34.43 -22.89 -14.14
N ASN A 314 34.28 -24.05 -14.80
CA ASN A 314 35.37 -24.83 -15.39
C ASN A 314 35.48 -24.67 -16.91
N ALA A 315 34.82 -23.67 -17.52
CA ALA A 315 34.90 -23.48 -18.97
C ALA A 315 36.29 -23.02 -19.43
N GLU A 316 36.72 -23.50 -20.61
CA GLU A 316 38.03 -23.20 -21.19
C GLU A 316 38.19 -21.71 -21.54
N THR A 317 37.14 -21.09 -22.06
CA THR A 317 37.15 -19.66 -22.42
C THR A 317 36.89 -18.75 -21.22
N ALA A 318 37.67 -17.67 -21.09
CA ALA A 318 37.46 -16.65 -20.05
C ALA A 318 36.07 -16.01 -20.11
N LYS A 319 35.50 -15.84 -21.32
CA LYS A 319 34.14 -15.30 -21.53
C LYS A 319 33.06 -16.19 -20.90
N ALA A 320 33.07 -17.50 -21.15
CA ALA A 320 32.10 -18.42 -20.54
C ALA A 320 32.21 -18.52 -19.01
N ARG A 321 33.41 -18.33 -18.44
CA ARG A 321 33.62 -18.26 -16.98
C ARG A 321 33.04 -16.99 -16.35
N SER A 322 32.84 -15.92 -17.13
CA SER A 322 32.30 -14.65 -16.66
C SER A 322 30.77 -14.57 -16.69
N LEU A 323 30.10 -15.52 -17.35
CA LEU A 323 28.64 -15.59 -17.39
C LEU A 323 28.08 -16.09 -16.05
N THR A 324 27.26 -15.26 -15.42
CA THR A 324 26.63 -15.56 -14.14
C THR A 324 25.22 -16.08 -14.31
N LYS A 325 24.65 -16.69 -13.26
CA LYS A 325 23.23 -17.09 -13.24
C LYS A 325 22.28 -15.92 -13.51
N PHE A 326 22.66 -14.68 -13.20
CA PHE A 326 21.88 -13.51 -13.60
C PHE A 326 21.85 -13.31 -15.13
N ASN A 327 22.93 -13.60 -15.84
CA ASN A 327 22.91 -13.56 -17.31
C ASN A 327 21.97 -14.63 -17.89
N GLU A 328 21.97 -15.84 -17.32
CA GLU A 328 21.01 -16.89 -17.67
C GLU A 328 19.57 -16.43 -17.41
N LEU A 329 19.31 -15.80 -16.26
CA LEU A 329 17.99 -15.27 -15.92
C LEU A 329 17.48 -14.28 -16.96
N LEU A 330 18.30 -13.30 -17.35
CA LEU A 330 17.94 -12.34 -18.40
C LEU A 330 17.73 -13.03 -19.74
N LEU A 331 18.61 -13.96 -20.13
CA LEU A 331 18.49 -14.69 -21.40
C LEU A 331 17.18 -15.49 -21.46
N VAL A 332 16.84 -16.22 -20.40
CA VAL A 332 15.59 -16.98 -20.32
C VAL A 332 14.38 -16.05 -20.35
N ALA A 333 14.42 -14.92 -19.63
CA ALA A 333 13.35 -13.93 -19.63
C ALA A 333 13.07 -13.39 -21.04
N TYR A 334 14.11 -13.00 -21.78
CA TYR A 334 13.95 -12.46 -23.13
C TYR A 334 13.61 -13.53 -24.16
N ARG A 335 14.29 -14.68 -24.15
CA ARG A 335 14.12 -15.72 -25.17
C ARG A 335 12.82 -16.49 -24.99
N ASP A 336 12.61 -17.02 -23.79
CA ASP A 336 11.53 -17.99 -23.55
C ASP A 336 10.20 -17.29 -23.26
N PHE A 337 10.24 -16.05 -22.78
CA PHE A 337 9.05 -15.26 -22.43
C PHE A 337 8.88 -14.01 -23.30
N HIS A 338 9.45 -13.99 -24.52
CA HIS A 338 9.20 -12.95 -25.53
C HIS A 338 7.72 -12.77 -25.88
N ILE A 339 6.91 -13.82 -25.70
CA ILE A 339 5.45 -13.81 -25.92
C ILE A 339 4.72 -12.85 -24.97
N VAL A 340 5.32 -12.51 -23.83
CA VAL A 340 4.78 -11.52 -22.88
C VAL A 340 5.09 -10.12 -23.42
N THR A 341 4.11 -9.51 -24.05
CA THR A 341 4.21 -8.18 -24.67
C THR A 341 3.37 -7.15 -23.91
N ASP A 342 3.65 -5.86 -24.11
CA ASP A 342 2.80 -4.79 -23.55
C ASP A 342 1.34 -4.93 -23.98
N THR A 343 1.12 -5.38 -25.21
CA THR A 343 -0.21 -5.60 -25.77
C THR A 343 -0.93 -6.75 -25.06
N SER A 344 -0.24 -7.88 -24.83
CA SER A 344 -0.84 -9.01 -24.11
C SER A 344 -1.14 -8.67 -22.66
N ILE A 345 -0.23 -7.95 -21.97
CA ILE A 345 -0.48 -7.50 -20.58
C ILE A 345 -1.68 -6.55 -20.52
N ARG A 346 -1.79 -5.59 -21.44
CA ARG A 346 -2.95 -4.68 -21.48
C ARG A 346 -4.27 -5.41 -21.71
N GLN A 347 -4.29 -6.41 -22.61
CA GLN A 347 -5.48 -7.24 -22.85
C GLN A 347 -5.87 -8.07 -21.62
N LEU A 348 -4.88 -8.66 -20.94
CA LEU A 348 -5.11 -9.41 -19.70
C LEU A 348 -5.60 -8.50 -18.57
N ARG A 349 -5.05 -7.29 -18.44
CA ARG A 349 -5.55 -6.26 -17.49
C ARG A 349 -7.03 -5.95 -17.75
N GLN A 350 -7.43 -5.71 -19.00
CA GLN A 350 -8.84 -5.45 -19.35
C GLN A 350 -9.75 -6.63 -19.02
N THR A 351 -9.29 -7.86 -19.26
CA THR A 351 -10.07 -9.09 -19.04
C THR A 351 -10.24 -9.39 -17.54
N HIS A 352 -9.19 -9.20 -16.76
CA HIS A 352 -9.17 -9.56 -15.33
C HIS A 352 -9.56 -8.40 -14.41
N GLN A 353 -9.64 -7.17 -14.91
CA GLN A 353 -9.93 -5.97 -14.12
C GLN A 353 -11.20 -6.09 -13.28
N LEU A 354 -12.30 -6.55 -13.88
CA LEU A 354 -13.57 -6.72 -13.15
C LEU A 354 -13.48 -7.73 -12.01
N LYS A 355 -12.69 -8.80 -12.18
CA LYS A 355 -12.49 -9.82 -11.13
C LYS A 355 -11.75 -9.25 -9.93
N VAL A 356 -10.75 -8.41 -10.18
CA VAL A 356 -9.91 -7.82 -9.13
C VAL A 356 -10.64 -6.68 -8.44
N VAL A 357 -11.41 -5.86 -9.16
CA VAL A 357 -12.27 -4.83 -8.57
C VAL A 357 -13.28 -5.49 -7.63
N ALA A 358 -13.97 -6.54 -8.08
CA ALA A 358 -14.90 -7.29 -7.23
C ALA A 358 -14.20 -7.95 -6.02
N GLY A 359 -12.98 -8.46 -6.20
CA GLY A 359 -12.17 -9.06 -5.13
C GLY A 359 -11.70 -8.05 -4.07
N ILE A 360 -11.31 -6.84 -4.49
CA ILE A 360 -10.89 -5.76 -3.61
C ILE A 360 -12.09 -5.14 -2.91
N GLU A 361 -13.18 -4.89 -3.62
CA GLU A 361 -14.44 -4.44 -3.02
C GLU A 361 -14.87 -5.43 -1.95
N SER A 362 -14.85 -6.73 -2.24
CA SER A 362 -15.09 -7.80 -1.26
C SER A 362 -14.09 -7.78 -0.09
N PHE A 363 -12.82 -7.44 -0.31
CA PHE A 363 -11.83 -7.34 0.75
C PHE A 363 -12.03 -6.10 1.65
N THR A 364 -12.15 -4.90 1.07
CA THR A 364 -12.39 -3.65 1.79
C THR A 364 -13.70 -3.72 2.57
N LYS A 365 -14.74 -4.28 1.95
CA LYS A 365 -16.02 -4.63 2.58
C LYS A 365 -15.83 -5.57 3.77
N ARG A 366 -15.12 -6.70 3.60
CA ARG A 366 -14.84 -7.65 4.70
C ARG A 366 -14.02 -7.02 5.83
N SER A 367 -13.04 -6.17 5.51
CA SER A 367 -12.22 -5.49 6.51
C SER A 367 -13.00 -4.45 7.28
N ALA A 368 -13.83 -3.65 6.60
CA ALA A 368 -14.70 -2.66 7.24
C ALA A 368 -15.72 -3.36 8.14
N ILE A 369 -16.33 -4.45 7.67
CA ILE A 369 -17.28 -5.26 8.46
C ILE A 369 -16.59 -5.92 9.67
N ARG A 370 -15.34 -6.37 9.53
CA ARG A 370 -14.56 -6.95 10.65
C ARG A 370 -14.20 -5.92 11.72
N ASN A 371 -13.99 -4.67 11.31
CA ASN A 371 -13.59 -3.56 12.18
C ASN A 371 -14.79 -2.80 12.77
N LEU A 372 -16.03 -3.30 12.59
CA LEU A 372 -17.20 -2.76 13.28
C LEU A 372 -17.11 -3.07 14.78
N ASP A 373 -17.34 -2.07 15.62
CA ASP A 373 -17.37 -2.23 17.08
C ASP A 373 -18.60 -3.04 17.52
N ASP A 374 -19.73 -2.84 16.84
CA ASP A 374 -20.99 -3.54 17.04
C ASP A 374 -21.66 -3.88 15.70
N SER A 375 -22.11 -5.12 15.57
CA SER A 375 -22.80 -5.64 14.38
C SER A 375 -24.32 -5.65 14.50
N ALA A 376 -24.87 -5.29 15.67
CA ALA A 376 -26.29 -5.25 15.98
C ALA A 376 -27.05 -6.54 15.57
N ASN A 377 -26.40 -7.69 15.72
CA ASN A 377 -26.90 -9.02 15.37
C ASN A 377 -27.30 -9.18 13.88
N LEU A 378 -26.74 -8.35 12.99
CA LEU A 378 -26.85 -8.53 11.55
C LEU A 378 -25.92 -9.64 11.07
N THR A 379 -26.39 -10.42 10.09
CA THR A 379 -25.57 -11.43 9.43
C THR A 379 -24.52 -10.76 8.56
N LYS A 380 -23.45 -11.50 8.23
CA LYS A 380 -22.39 -11.00 7.35
C LYS A 380 -22.90 -10.57 5.97
N ASP A 381 -23.94 -11.24 5.47
CA ASP A 381 -24.51 -10.94 4.17
C ASP A 381 -25.33 -9.64 4.23
N GLU A 382 -26.12 -9.42 5.29
CA GLU A 382 -26.85 -8.15 5.52
C GLU A 382 -25.91 -6.97 5.76
N LEU A 383 -24.85 -7.15 6.56
CA LEU A 383 -23.79 -6.14 6.74
C LEU A 383 -23.12 -5.81 5.40
N GLY A 384 -23.00 -6.82 4.53
CA GLY A 384 -22.50 -6.64 3.19
C GLY A 384 -23.39 -5.76 2.32
N VAL A 385 -24.70 -5.99 2.34
CA VAL A 385 -25.67 -5.19 1.58
C VAL A 385 -25.69 -3.74 2.10
N LEU A 386 -25.64 -3.54 3.42
CA LEU A 386 -25.56 -2.21 4.01
C LEU A 386 -24.28 -1.46 3.62
N TYR A 387 -23.14 -2.15 3.62
CA TYR A 387 -21.87 -1.59 3.18
C TYR A 387 -21.98 -1.06 1.75
N ASP A 388 -22.46 -1.88 0.82
CA ASP A 388 -22.56 -1.50 -0.58
C ASP A 388 -23.50 -0.31 -0.76
N LYS A 389 -24.69 -0.33 -0.13
CA LYS A 389 -25.65 0.77 -0.21
C LYS A 389 -25.12 2.07 0.39
N TYR A 390 -24.39 2.00 1.52
CA TYR A 390 -23.79 3.16 2.19
C TYR A 390 -22.72 3.84 1.33
N TYR A 391 -21.72 3.08 0.87
CA TYR A 391 -20.63 3.63 0.08
C TYR A 391 -21.08 4.05 -1.32
N ASN A 392 -22.07 3.38 -1.92
CA ASN A 392 -22.70 3.85 -3.15
C ASN A 392 -23.36 5.22 -2.95
N ALA A 393 -24.10 5.43 -1.86
CA ALA A 393 -24.75 6.70 -1.59
C ALA A 393 -23.73 7.85 -1.48
N ILE A 394 -22.62 7.63 -0.77
CA ILE A 394 -21.52 8.61 -0.63
C ILE A 394 -20.86 8.90 -1.99
N TYR A 395 -20.56 7.86 -2.77
CA TYR A 395 -19.89 8.00 -4.05
C TYR A 395 -20.67 8.89 -5.04
N TYR A 396 -21.99 8.70 -5.13
CA TYR A 396 -22.83 9.51 -6.01
C TYR A 396 -23.01 10.96 -5.54
N ASP A 397 -22.80 11.25 -4.25
CA ASP A 397 -22.80 12.62 -3.71
C ASP A 397 -21.51 13.37 -4.05
N GLN A 398 -20.34 12.70 -3.94
CA GLN A 398 -19.03 13.27 -4.26
C GLN A 398 -18.90 13.75 -5.72
N LYS A 399 -19.56 13.07 -6.67
CA LYS A 399 -19.57 13.47 -8.10
C LYS A 399 -20.28 14.80 -8.37
N ARG A 400 -21.00 15.37 -7.39
CA ARG A 400 -21.74 16.64 -7.52
C ARG A 400 -21.01 17.88 -6.97
N GLY A 401 -19.76 17.76 -6.55
CA GLY A 401 -18.85 18.91 -6.47
C GLY A 401 -18.59 19.50 -5.08
N GLU A 402 -18.94 18.83 -3.99
CA GLU A 402 -18.48 19.23 -2.64
C GLU A 402 -17.68 18.08 -2.03
N ARG A 403 -16.38 18.32 -1.79
CA ARG A 403 -15.57 17.47 -0.90
C ARG A 403 -16.16 17.60 0.50
N SER A 404 -16.97 16.63 0.90
CA SER A 404 -17.48 16.50 2.26
C SER A 404 -16.88 15.25 2.90
N ASP A 405 -16.66 15.32 4.21
CA ASP A 405 -16.08 14.29 5.08
C ASP A 405 -16.55 12.86 4.77
N ALA A 406 -15.80 11.86 5.22
CA ALA A 406 -16.14 10.43 5.10
C ALA A 406 -17.44 9.99 5.84
N ARG A 407 -18.34 10.92 6.13
CA ARG A 407 -19.61 10.77 6.85
C ARG A 407 -20.77 11.10 5.93
N MET A 408 -21.86 10.36 6.09
CA MET A 408 -23.08 10.54 5.33
C MET A 408 -23.93 11.66 5.94
N ASN A 409 -24.04 12.79 5.23
CA ASN A 409 -24.94 13.90 5.58
C ASN A 409 -26.43 13.52 5.36
N TYR A 410 -27.36 14.35 5.82
CA TYR A 410 -28.80 14.09 5.70
C TYR A 410 -29.28 13.87 4.25
N VAL A 411 -28.78 14.67 3.30
CA VAL A 411 -29.17 14.56 1.88
C VAL A 411 -28.74 13.21 1.27
N THR A 412 -27.55 12.74 1.65
CA THR A 412 -27.05 11.42 1.23
C THR A 412 -27.76 10.29 1.96
N TYR A 413 -28.10 10.49 3.24
CA TYR A 413 -28.91 9.56 4.02
C TYR A 413 -30.29 9.33 3.41
N GLU A 414 -30.97 10.36 2.88
CA GLU A 414 -32.25 10.18 2.19
C GLU A 414 -32.14 9.22 0.99
N ARG A 415 -31.07 9.34 0.20
CA ARG A 415 -30.83 8.44 -0.94
C ARG A 415 -30.48 7.02 -0.50
N PHE A 416 -29.65 6.93 0.55
CA PHE A 416 -29.29 5.65 1.16
C PHE A 416 -30.54 4.93 1.66
N MET A 417 -31.38 5.58 2.47
CA MET A 417 -32.62 4.99 2.98
C MET A 417 -33.58 4.63 1.86
N GLY A 418 -33.71 5.46 0.81
CA GLY A 418 -34.49 5.12 -0.38
C GLY A 418 -33.96 3.90 -1.14
N SER A 419 -32.71 3.49 -0.93
CA SER A 419 -32.17 2.23 -1.47
C SER A 419 -32.42 1.03 -0.54
N VAL A 420 -32.59 1.26 0.76
CA VAL A 420 -32.78 0.21 1.78
C VAL A 420 -34.27 -0.09 1.99
N ALA A 421 -35.13 0.92 1.94
CA ALA A 421 -36.56 0.81 2.19
C ALA A 421 -37.36 1.58 1.12
N ASN A 422 -38.41 0.96 0.58
CA ASN A 422 -39.19 1.56 -0.49
C ASN A 422 -39.98 2.80 -0.02
N TRP A 423 -40.53 2.79 1.20
CA TRP A 423 -41.24 3.91 1.81
C TRP A 423 -40.38 5.18 1.99
N ALA A 424 -39.05 5.07 1.88
CA ALA A 424 -38.12 6.20 1.94
C ALA A 424 -37.79 6.81 0.55
N LYS A 425 -38.48 6.40 -0.52
CA LYS A 425 -38.26 6.91 -1.89
C LYS A 425 -39.15 8.14 -2.18
N PHE A 426 -38.56 9.33 -2.17
CA PHE A 426 -39.25 10.61 -2.43
C PHE A 426 -39.28 11.04 -3.92
N THR A 427 -39.33 10.10 -4.88
CA THR A 427 -39.17 10.44 -6.31
C THR A 427 -40.29 11.33 -6.89
N ALA A 428 -39.88 12.40 -7.59
CA ALA A 428 -40.76 13.39 -8.18
C ALA A 428 -41.26 12.92 -9.56
N ARG A 429 -42.48 12.37 -9.63
CA ARG A 429 -43.15 12.22 -10.94
C ARG A 429 -44.55 12.80 -11.07
N ASP A 430 -45.27 13.17 -10.00
CA ASP A 430 -46.51 13.96 -10.11
C ASP A 430 -46.75 14.76 -8.82
N ARG A 431 -46.80 16.10 -8.92
CA ARG A 431 -47.03 17.02 -7.80
C ARG A 431 -48.53 17.34 -7.65
N THR A 432 -49.21 16.69 -6.72
CA THR A 432 -50.53 17.08 -6.23
C THR A 432 -50.42 17.63 -4.79
N ALA A 433 -51.28 18.59 -4.41
CA ALA A 433 -51.22 19.24 -3.09
C ALA A 433 -51.41 18.24 -1.92
N GLU A 434 -52.25 17.22 -2.09
CA GLU A 434 -52.41 16.13 -1.12
C GLU A 434 -51.13 15.30 -0.95
N ARG A 435 -50.32 15.18 -2.00
CA ARG A 435 -49.05 14.47 -1.96
C ARG A 435 -47.95 15.29 -1.30
N GLU A 436 -48.00 16.63 -1.35
CA GLU A 436 -47.05 17.49 -0.64
C GLU A 436 -47.17 17.38 0.88
N VAL A 437 -48.40 17.34 1.41
CA VAL A 437 -48.64 17.12 2.86
C VAL A 437 -48.11 15.75 3.29
N GLN A 438 -48.39 14.71 2.51
CA GLN A 438 -47.91 13.35 2.77
C GLN A 438 -46.38 13.22 2.69
N LEU A 439 -45.74 13.91 1.74
CA LEU A 439 -44.28 13.96 1.64
C LEU A 439 -43.66 14.64 2.87
N GLY A 440 -44.32 15.66 3.43
CA GLY A 440 -43.89 16.30 4.68
C GLY A 440 -43.89 15.34 5.88
N ILE A 441 -44.90 14.46 5.98
CA ILE A 441 -44.95 13.42 7.03
C ILE A 441 -43.75 12.46 6.90
N GLY A 442 -43.49 11.95 5.69
CA GLY A 442 -42.36 11.07 5.43
C GLY A 442 -41.00 11.73 5.68
N GLN A 443 -40.84 13.01 5.35
CA GLN A 443 -39.62 13.79 5.63
C GLN A 443 -39.40 14.03 7.12
N ASN A 444 -40.47 14.31 7.88
CA ASN A 444 -40.38 14.47 9.33
C ASN A 444 -39.96 13.16 10.00
N PHE A 445 -40.53 12.02 9.56
CA PHE A 445 -40.12 10.71 10.04
C PHE A 445 -38.66 10.41 9.71
N MET A 446 -38.21 10.70 8.48
CA MET A 446 -36.81 10.55 8.07
C MET A 446 -35.83 11.41 8.86
N THR A 447 -36.21 12.66 9.17
CA THR A 447 -35.42 13.56 10.02
C THR A 447 -35.25 12.99 11.42
N ARG A 448 -36.35 12.55 12.05
CA ARG A 448 -36.31 11.92 13.38
C ARG A 448 -35.47 10.65 13.39
N LEU A 449 -35.57 9.86 12.33
CA LEU A 449 -34.78 8.63 12.19
C LEU A 449 -33.28 8.94 12.04
N PHE A 450 -32.92 9.96 11.26
CA PHE A 450 -31.53 10.42 11.16
C PHE A 450 -30.99 10.87 12.52
N GLU A 451 -31.75 11.66 13.27
CA GLU A 451 -31.37 12.13 14.61
C GLU A 451 -31.25 11.00 15.63
N TYR A 452 -32.11 9.98 15.53
CA TYR A 452 -32.01 8.77 16.35
C TYR A 452 -30.71 7.99 16.07
N ILE A 453 -30.33 7.86 14.80
CA ILE A 453 -29.11 7.14 14.40
C ILE A 453 -27.85 7.95 14.71
N ASP A 454 -27.89 9.29 14.60
CA ASP A 454 -26.79 10.19 14.95
C ASP A 454 -26.66 10.39 16.47
N THR A 455 -26.34 9.30 17.19
CA THR A 455 -26.16 9.29 18.65
C THR A 455 -25.13 10.31 19.15
N LYS A 456 -24.16 10.68 18.32
CA LYS A 456 -23.08 11.62 18.63
C LYS A 456 -23.41 13.07 18.26
N LYS A 457 -24.55 13.33 17.60
CA LYS A 457 -25.01 14.65 17.12
C LYS A 457 -23.95 15.38 16.29
N MET A 458 -23.26 14.64 15.41
CA MET A 458 -22.19 15.17 14.57
C MET A 458 -22.68 15.67 13.21
N ASN A 459 -24.00 15.64 12.96
CA ASN A 459 -24.64 15.98 11.68
C ASN A 459 -24.11 15.14 10.51
N GLY A 460 -23.66 13.92 10.78
CA GLY A 460 -23.08 13.02 9.76
C GLY A 460 -22.85 11.61 10.29
N LEU A 461 -23.45 10.64 9.58
CA LEU A 461 -23.47 9.23 9.98
C LEU A 461 -22.25 8.47 9.45
N THR A 462 -21.56 7.76 10.32
CA THR A 462 -20.54 6.77 9.93
C THR A 462 -21.19 5.45 9.54
N PHE A 463 -20.43 4.55 8.91
CA PHE A 463 -20.91 3.19 8.62
C PHE A 463 -21.30 2.44 9.91
N GLN A 464 -20.57 2.65 11.02
CA GLN A 464 -20.89 2.07 12.33
C GLN A 464 -22.26 2.54 12.84
N ASP A 465 -22.54 3.84 12.74
CA ASP A 465 -23.81 4.43 13.20
C ASP A 465 -24.99 3.85 12.40
N VAL A 466 -24.81 3.69 11.09
CA VAL A 466 -25.83 3.09 10.21
C VAL A 466 -26.08 1.62 10.55
N VAL A 467 -25.01 0.85 10.80
CA VAL A 467 -25.12 -0.57 11.17
C VAL A 467 -25.87 -0.75 12.47
N THR A 468 -25.54 0.02 13.51
CA THR A 468 -26.23 -0.08 14.80
C THR A 468 -27.66 0.42 14.70
N GLY A 469 -27.87 1.58 14.08
CA GLY A 469 -29.19 2.17 13.89
C GLY A 469 -30.16 1.25 13.16
N ILE A 470 -29.80 0.78 11.96
CA ILE A 470 -30.64 -0.13 11.18
C ILE A 470 -30.72 -1.51 11.84
N GLY A 471 -29.61 -2.01 12.38
CA GLY A 471 -29.57 -3.32 13.03
C GLY A 471 -30.54 -3.41 14.20
N HIS A 472 -30.60 -2.38 15.07
CA HIS A 472 -31.60 -2.31 16.13
C HIS A 472 -33.03 -2.31 15.57
N ILE A 473 -33.32 -1.50 14.56
CA ILE A 473 -34.66 -1.44 13.96
C ILE A 473 -35.11 -2.79 13.41
N VAL A 474 -34.22 -3.50 12.71
CA VAL A 474 -34.54 -4.78 12.05
C VAL A 474 -34.53 -5.97 13.02
N ARG A 475 -33.83 -5.87 14.15
CA ARG A 475 -33.72 -6.94 15.15
C ARG A 475 -34.57 -6.76 16.40
N ASN A 476 -35.17 -5.59 16.60
CA ASN A 476 -36.10 -5.34 17.70
C ASN A 476 -37.28 -6.32 17.65
N GLY A 477 -37.66 -6.85 18.82
CA GLY A 477 -38.92 -7.56 18.96
C GLY A 477 -40.09 -6.58 19.03
N LEU A 478 -41.31 -7.12 19.07
CA LEU A 478 -42.56 -6.36 19.13
C LEU A 478 -42.55 -5.24 20.19
N MET A 479 -42.11 -5.53 21.42
CA MET A 479 -42.16 -4.56 22.52
C MET A 479 -41.12 -3.45 22.37
N GLU A 480 -39.93 -3.80 21.87
CA GLU A 480 -38.85 -2.88 21.58
C GLU A 480 -39.20 -1.99 20.38
N GLN A 481 -39.95 -2.51 19.40
CA GLN A 481 -40.41 -1.72 18.26
C GLN A 481 -41.49 -0.71 18.65
N ILE A 482 -42.45 -1.11 19.50
CA ILE A 482 -43.45 -0.17 20.04
C ILE A 482 -42.74 0.95 20.83
N GLU A 483 -41.78 0.59 21.67
CA GLU A 483 -40.99 1.55 22.44
C GLU A 483 -40.13 2.46 21.55
N PHE A 484 -39.54 1.92 20.48
CA PHE A 484 -38.81 2.70 19.49
C PHE A 484 -39.71 3.77 18.84
N PHE A 485 -40.89 3.40 18.33
CA PHE A 485 -41.82 4.35 17.73
C PHE A 485 -42.32 5.38 18.73
N PHE A 486 -42.63 4.96 19.96
CA PHE A 486 -43.02 5.86 21.04
C PHE A 486 -41.92 6.90 21.28
N ASN A 487 -40.69 6.45 21.53
CA ASN A 487 -39.55 7.33 21.80
C ASN A 487 -39.17 8.21 20.61
N LEU A 488 -39.44 7.78 19.37
CA LEU A 488 -39.20 8.60 18.18
C LEU A 488 -40.18 9.78 18.07
N HIS A 489 -41.38 9.63 18.62
CA HIS A 489 -42.44 10.65 18.58
C HIS A 489 -42.53 11.49 19.86
N ASP A 490 -41.98 10.99 20.97
CA ASP A 490 -41.72 11.75 22.20
C ASP A 490 -40.58 12.76 21.94
N SER A 491 -40.96 14.00 21.62
CA SER A 491 -40.03 15.04 21.18
C SER A 491 -39.31 15.69 22.36
N ASP A 492 -39.93 15.74 23.54
CA ASP A 492 -39.37 16.35 24.75
C ASP A 492 -38.72 15.35 25.71
N LYS A 493 -38.81 14.04 25.40
CA LYS A 493 -38.22 12.92 26.15
C LYS A 493 -38.77 12.82 27.56
N ASP A 494 -40.04 13.18 27.74
CA ASP A 494 -40.70 13.15 29.04
C ASP A 494 -41.30 11.77 29.41
N GLY A 495 -41.29 10.81 28.46
CA GLY A 495 -41.83 9.46 28.65
C GLY A 495 -43.35 9.35 28.38
N TYR A 496 -43.96 10.39 27.84
CA TYR A 496 -45.37 10.49 27.49
C TYR A 496 -45.53 11.11 26.08
N LEU A 497 -46.67 10.86 25.44
CA LEU A 497 -47.02 11.53 24.18
C LEU A 497 -48.18 12.50 24.39
N SER A 498 -47.98 13.75 24.00
CA SER A 498 -49.05 14.76 23.87
C SER A 498 -50.06 14.37 22.77
N LYS A 499 -51.20 15.07 22.72
CA LYS A 499 -52.20 14.82 21.66
C LYS A 499 -51.62 15.05 20.28
N GLU A 500 -50.79 16.07 20.14
CA GLU A 500 -50.08 16.41 18.92
C GLU A 500 -49.09 15.31 18.51
N GLU A 501 -48.34 14.73 19.46
CA GLU A 501 -47.39 13.64 19.17
C GLU A 501 -48.09 12.32 18.86
N VAL A 502 -49.22 12.03 19.52
CA VAL A 502 -50.09 10.89 19.18
C VAL A 502 -50.63 11.03 17.75
N LEU A 503 -51.02 12.25 17.34
CA LEU A 503 -51.45 12.52 15.98
C LEU A 503 -50.32 12.28 14.98
N GLN A 504 -49.12 12.80 15.23
CA GLN A 504 -47.94 12.59 14.38
C GLN A 504 -47.54 11.12 14.26
N LEU A 505 -47.67 10.34 15.36
CA LEU A 505 -47.45 8.90 15.34
C LEU A 505 -48.46 8.21 14.41
N SER A 506 -49.74 8.59 14.49
CA SER A 506 -50.77 8.05 13.60
C SER A 506 -50.54 8.42 12.13
N GLU A 507 -50.08 9.64 11.85
CA GLU A 507 -49.71 10.09 10.50
C GLU A 507 -48.52 9.30 9.93
N THR A 508 -47.51 9.02 10.76
CA THR A 508 -46.36 8.19 10.38
C THR A 508 -46.77 6.76 10.05
N LEU A 509 -47.67 6.16 10.83
CA LEU A 509 -48.23 4.84 10.52
C LEU A 509 -48.97 4.84 9.18
N LEU A 510 -49.80 5.85 8.91
CA LEU A 510 -50.48 5.99 7.61
C LEU A 510 -49.49 6.12 6.45
N TRP A 511 -48.38 6.85 6.63
CA TRP A 511 -47.33 6.95 5.62
C TRP A 511 -46.69 5.59 5.31
N LEU A 512 -46.34 4.82 6.35
CA LEU A 512 -45.70 3.51 6.21
C LEU A 512 -46.63 2.45 5.58
N PHE A 513 -47.93 2.51 5.87
CA PHE A 513 -48.91 1.57 5.29
C PHE A 513 -49.27 1.86 3.83
N ARG A 514 -48.88 3.02 3.27
CA ARG A 514 -49.28 3.47 1.93
C ARG A 514 -48.90 2.50 0.81
N GLU A 515 -47.75 1.83 0.90
CA GLU A 515 -47.26 0.97 -0.19
C GLU A 515 -47.98 -0.38 -0.31
N LYS A 516 -48.83 -0.75 0.66
CA LYS A 516 -49.41 -2.10 0.72
C LYS A 516 -50.62 -2.36 -0.17
N GLY A 517 -51.21 -1.35 -0.82
CA GLY A 517 -52.28 -1.55 -1.83
C GLY A 517 -53.61 -2.12 -1.31
N GLU A 518 -53.70 -2.54 -0.05
CA GLU A 518 -54.92 -3.01 0.62
C GLU A 518 -55.49 -1.87 1.50
N GLU A 519 -56.20 -0.94 0.86
CA GLU A 519 -56.60 0.35 1.44
C GLU A 519 -57.62 0.27 2.61
N GLY A 520 -58.06 -0.91 3.05
CA GLY A 520 -59.17 -1.06 4.02
C GLY A 520 -58.77 -1.31 5.48
N GLU A 521 -57.92 -2.30 5.72
CA GLU A 521 -57.67 -2.83 7.07
C GLU A 521 -56.72 -1.94 7.87
N HIS A 522 -55.64 -1.48 7.25
CA HIS A 522 -54.66 -0.58 7.88
C HIS A 522 -55.25 0.78 8.30
N LEU A 523 -56.15 1.36 7.50
CA LEU A 523 -56.86 2.59 7.86
C LEU A 523 -57.75 2.41 9.09
N THR A 524 -58.40 1.25 9.18
CA THR A 524 -59.26 0.90 10.31
C THR A 524 -58.44 0.73 11.59
N GLY A 525 -57.28 0.05 11.50
CA GLY A 525 -56.34 -0.12 12.61
C GLY A 525 -55.80 1.22 13.12
N VAL A 526 -55.30 2.10 12.23
CA VAL A 526 -54.76 3.41 12.65
C VAL A 526 -55.84 4.35 13.19
N SER A 527 -57.05 4.36 12.60
CA SER A 527 -58.18 5.13 13.13
C SER A 527 -58.62 4.62 14.51
N GLY A 528 -58.64 3.29 14.70
CA GLY A 528 -58.90 2.63 15.97
C GLY A 528 -57.87 2.99 17.04
N PHE A 529 -56.59 3.01 16.67
CA PHE A 529 -55.50 3.45 17.53
C PHE A 529 -55.69 4.89 18.00
N LEU A 530 -55.91 5.84 17.08
CA LEU A 530 -56.04 7.26 17.43
C LEU A 530 -57.22 7.50 18.39
N LYS A 531 -58.36 6.84 18.15
CA LYS A 531 -59.53 6.95 19.01
C LYS A 531 -59.25 6.40 20.42
N ARG A 532 -58.70 5.19 20.51
CA ARG A 532 -58.36 4.57 21.81
C ARG A 532 -57.28 5.37 22.53
N ALA A 533 -56.27 5.87 21.82
CA ALA A 533 -55.22 6.69 22.40
C ALA A 533 -55.78 7.94 23.09
N TYR A 534 -56.77 8.62 22.51
CA TYR A 534 -57.44 9.75 23.13
C TYR A 534 -58.34 9.39 24.32
N GLU A 535 -58.92 8.18 24.32
CA GLU A 535 -59.70 7.66 25.45
C GLU A 535 -58.83 7.31 26.67
N TYR A 536 -57.61 6.82 26.43
CA TYR A 536 -56.63 6.41 27.46
C TYR A 536 -55.59 7.48 27.80
N LEU A 537 -55.81 8.76 27.47
CA LEU A 537 -54.93 9.84 27.94
C LEU A 537 -55.09 10.04 29.45
N GLU A 538 -53.95 10.11 30.14
CA GLU A 538 -53.85 10.21 31.60
C GLU A 538 -53.10 11.49 32.00
N ALA A 539 -53.34 11.99 33.22
CA ALA A 539 -52.55 13.10 33.76
C ALA A 539 -51.20 12.56 34.25
N LYS A 540 -50.14 13.35 34.10
CA LYS A 540 -48.81 12.97 34.62
C LYS A 540 -48.86 12.87 36.16
N PRO A 541 -48.10 11.94 36.79
CA PRO A 541 -48.08 11.76 38.24
C PRO A 541 -47.74 13.05 39.02
N ASP A 542 -46.93 13.94 38.43
CA ASP A 542 -46.46 15.18 39.06
C ASP A 542 -47.34 16.40 38.75
N GLU A 543 -48.37 16.28 37.89
CA GLU A 543 -49.22 17.38 37.42
C GLU A 543 -50.73 17.06 37.55
N GLU A 544 -51.19 16.49 38.67
CA GLU A 544 -52.61 16.16 38.92
C GLU A 544 -53.57 17.37 38.83
N SER A 545 -53.05 18.60 38.78
CA SER A 545 -53.81 19.86 38.64
C SER A 545 -53.90 20.40 37.20
N SER A 546 -53.18 19.78 36.24
CA SER A 546 -53.13 20.19 34.84
C SER A 546 -54.26 19.54 34.05
N ASN A 547 -54.95 20.30 33.19
CA ASN A 547 -55.97 19.75 32.29
C ASN A 547 -55.36 19.04 31.06
N ASN A 548 -54.02 19.00 30.98
CA ASN A 548 -53.30 18.31 29.91
C ASN A 548 -53.19 16.82 30.25
N LYS A 549 -53.57 15.99 29.28
CA LYS A 549 -53.52 14.53 29.39
C LYS A 549 -52.62 13.99 28.29
N TYR A 550 -51.84 12.97 28.62
CA TYR A 550 -50.81 12.39 27.77
C TYR A 550 -50.95 10.87 27.70
N LEU A 551 -50.40 10.25 26.66
CA LEU A 551 -50.39 8.80 26.49
C LEU A 551 -49.10 8.23 27.07
N SER A 552 -49.20 7.31 28.03
CA SER A 552 -48.03 6.59 28.56
C SER A 552 -47.60 5.45 27.63
N LEU A 553 -46.33 5.02 27.71
CA LEU A 553 -45.84 3.85 26.97
C LEU A 553 -46.65 2.57 27.27
N GLY A 554 -47.10 2.40 28.53
CA GLY A 554 -47.93 1.26 28.93
C GLY A 554 -49.29 1.24 28.22
N SER A 555 -49.96 2.40 28.16
CA SER A 555 -51.23 2.54 27.44
C SER A 555 -51.03 2.38 25.93
N CYS A 556 -49.94 2.91 25.37
CA CYS A 556 -49.58 2.74 23.95
C CYS A 556 -49.42 1.26 23.58
N ARG A 557 -48.66 0.49 24.39
CA ARG A 557 -48.49 -0.96 24.23
C ARG A 557 -49.83 -1.69 24.26
N MET A 558 -50.67 -1.40 25.26
CA MET A 558 -51.98 -2.03 25.38
C MET A 558 -52.87 -1.79 24.15
N ILE A 559 -52.86 -0.57 23.60
CA ILE A 559 -53.69 -0.23 22.43
C ILE A 559 -53.20 -0.96 21.17
N ILE A 560 -51.88 -0.99 20.94
CA ILE A 560 -51.28 -1.66 19.77
C ILE A 560 -51.51 -3.17 19.83
N LEU A 561 -51.33 -3.80 20.99
CA LEU A 561 -51.56 -5.24 21.19
C LEU A 561 -53.05 -5.63 21.13
N ALA A 562 -53.96 -4.67 21.21
CA ALA A 562 -55.39 -4.90 21.08
C ALA A 562 -55.90 -4.78 19.63
N ASP A 563 -55.00 -4.59 18.66
CA ASP A 563 -55.29 -4.48 17.25
C ASP A 563 -54.36 -5.40 16.45
N GLU A 564 -54.92 -6.44 15.83
CA GLU A 564 -54.16 -7.49 15.12
C GLU A 564 -53.30 -6.92 13.98
N THR A 565 -53.77 -5.86 13.32
CA THR A 565 -53.04 -5.23 12.20
C THR A 565 -51.81 -4.49 12.71
N LEU A 566 -51.96 -3.71 13.78
CA LEU A 566 -50.83 -3.00 14.38
C LEU A 566 -49.86 -3.96 15.05
N GLU A 567 -50.34 -4.97 15.78
CA GLU A 567 -49.50 -6.01 16.37
C GLU A 567 -48.62 -6.68 15.32
N THR A 568 -49.22 -7.15 14.21
CA THR A 568 -48.48 -7.77 13.10
C THR A 568 -47.44 -6.82 12.51
N PHE A 569 -47.80 -5.55 12.32
CA PHE A 569 -46.90 -4.54 11.78
C PHE A 569 -45.65 -4.33 12.63
N PHE A 570 -45.82 -4.15 13.95
CA PHE A 570 -44.73 -3.92 14.89
C PHE A 570 -43.93 -5.19 15.19
N ASP A 571 -44.54 -6.38 15.06
CA ASP A 571 -43.87 -7.65 15.31
C ASP A 571 -42.82 -7.97 14.23
N HIS A 572 -43.17 -7.81 12.95
CA HIS A 572 -42.22 -8.17 11.87
C HIS A 572 -42.33 -7.36 10.58
N GLU A 573 -43.48 -6.77 10.24
CA GLU A 573 -43.63 -6.15 8.91
C GLU A 573 -42.77 -4.89 8.74
N PHE A 574 -42.64 -4.07 9.80
CA PHE A 574 -41.79 -2.89 9.74
C PHE A 574 -40.31 -3.29 9.57
N ALA A 575 -39.84 -4.30 10.31
CA ALA A 575 -38.48 -4.82 10.17
C ALA A 575 -38.23 -5.41 8.76
N GLN A 576 -39.20 -6.15 8.21
CA GLN A 576 -39.13 -6.73 6.87
C GLN A 576 -39.19 -5.69 5.74
N SER A 577 -39.62 -4.45 6.03
CA SER A 577 -39.62 -3.36 5.06
C SER A 577 -38.20 -2.94 4.61
N PHE A 578 -37.16 -3.33 5.39
CA PHE A 578 -35.75 -3.10 5.09
C PHE A 578 -35.18 -4.23 4.22
N GLN A 579 -34.81 -3.90 2.98
CA GLN A 579 -34.30 -4.84 1.99
C GLN A 579 -32.80 -5.09 2.18
N LEU A 580 -32.45 -6.04 3.06
CA LEU A 580 -31.06 -6.37 3.42
C LEU A 580 -30.52 -7.69 2.83
N THR A 581 -31.17 -8.27 1.81
CA THR A 581 -30.75 -9.54 1.20
C THR A 581 -30.59 -9.44 -0.33
N GLU A 582 -29.49 -9.97 -0.87
CA GLU A 582 -29.20 -10.12 -2.31
C GLU A 582 -28.67 -11.55 -2.63
N ALA A 583 -28.78 -11.99 -3.90
CA ALA A 583 -28.51 -13.37 -4.35
C ALA A 583 -27.00 -13.71 -4.49
N PRO A 584 -26.57 -14.97 -4.33
CA PRO A 584 -25.18 -15.30 -3.92
C PRO A 584 -24.22 -15.70 -5.06
N ILE A 585 -23.02 -15.09 -5.12
CA ILE A 585 -21.80 -15.65 -5.78
C ILE A 585 -20.52 -15.35 -4.97
N GLU A 586 -19.89 -16.47 -4.56
CA GLU A 586 -18.49 -16.83 -4.26
C GLU A 586 -17.59 -16.07 -3.25
N ARG A 587 -17.21 -16.83 -2.20
CA ARG A 587 -16.24 -16.55 -1.15
C ARG A 587 -14.93 -17.33 -1.41
N GLN A 588 -13.86 -16.67 -1.84
CA GLN A 588 -12.48 -17.18 -1.66
C GLN A 588 -11.46 -16.01 -1.83
N SER A 589 -10.26 -16.16 -1.25
CA SER A 589 -9.12 -15.20 -1.20
C SER A 589 -9.16 -14.10 -0.11
N SER A 590 -8.79 -14.45 1.13
CA SER A 590 -8.57 -13.49 2.24
C SER A 590 -7.29 -13.77 3.01
N LEU A 591 -6.14 -13.81 2.32
CA LEU A 591 -4.84 -14.07 2.95
C LEU A 591 -3.77 -13.01 2.65
N SER A 592 -3.99 -12.10 1.70
CA SER A 592 -2.92 -11.25 1.16
C SER A 592 -2.49 -10.05 2.03
N ARG A 593 -3.31 -9.56 2.99
CA ARG A 593 -2.98 -8.34 3.76
C ARG A 593 -2.23 -8.59 5.08
N GLU A 594 -2.50 -9.69 5.78
CA GLU A 594 -1.74 -10.05 6.99
C GLU A 594 -0.32 -10.56 6.66
N ILE A 595 -0.17 -11.16 5.48
CA ILE A 595 1.13 -11.59 4.95
C ILE A 595 1.96 -10.38 4.47
N PHE A 596 1.32 -9.29 4.05
CA PHE A 596 1.97 -8.08 3.52
C PHE A 596 2.89 -7.40 4.54
N ASP A 597 2.39 -7.14 5.74
CA ASP A 597 3.18 -6.52 6.81
C ASP A 597 4.29 -7.45 7.31
N SER A 598 4.07 -8.77 7.29
CA SER A 598 5.11 -9.74 7.65
C SER A 598 6.17 -9.92 6.55
N LEU A 599 5.80 -9.87 5.26
CA LEU A 599 6.71 -10.02 4.12
C LEU A 599 7.66 -8.82 3.98
N PHE A 600 7.16 -7.59 4.11
CA PHE A 600 8.02 -6.41 4.07
C PHE A 600 8.93 -6.31 5.30
N ALA A 601 8.48 -6.79 6.47
CA ALA A 601 9.32 -6.90 7.67
C ALA A 601 10.35 -8.05 7.58
N ALA A 602 10.07 -9.09 6.79
CA ALA A 602 10.99 -10.20 6.58
C ALA A 602 12.02 -9.88 5.47
N GLY A 603 11.62 -9.21 4.38
CA GLY A 603 12.49 -8.77 3.29
C GLY A 603 13.72 -7.99 3.75
N SER A 604 13.55 -7.07 4.70
CA SER A 604 14.64 -6.28 5.30
C SER A 604 15.61 -7.09 6.17
N ARG A 605 15.21 -8.27 6.66
CA ARG A 605 16.11 -9.21 7.36
C ARG A 605 16.86 -10.15 6.41
N PHE A 606 16.43 -10.25 5.15
CA PHE A 606 16.98 -11.20 4.20
C PHE A 606 18.18 -10.67 3.39
N ALA A 607 18.39 -9.35 3.37
CA ALA A 607 19.55 -8.72 2.73
C ALA A 607 20.77 -8.54 3.66
N SER A 608 20.61 -8.73 4.97
CA SER A 608 21.69 -8.55 5.98
C SER A 608 22.59 -9.78 6.19
N GLY A 609 22.54 -10.78 5.31
CA GLY A 609 23.15 -12.10 5.52
C GLY A 609 24.41 -12.42 4.72
N ARG A 610 25.49 -11.62 4.79
CA ARG A 610 26.83 -12.09 4.41
C ARG A 610 27.96 -11.27 5.06
N GLY A 611 28.63 -11.88 6.06
CA GLY A 611 29.80 -11.30 6.75
C GLY A 611 30.35 -12.18 7.88
N SER A 612 31.12 -13.21 7.49
CA SER A 612 32.01 -14.11 8.27
C SER A 612 32.21 -13.88 9.78
N ARG A 613 31.85 -14.89 10.60
CA ARG A 613 32.75 -15.55 11.60
C ARG A 613 32.11 -16.80 12.20
N ARG A 614 32.87 -17.90 12.25
CA ARG A 614 32.50 -19.20 12.85
C ARG A 614 32.06 -19.03 14.33
N PRO A 615 31.00 -19.69 14.81
CA PRO A 615 30.76 -19.84 16.24
C PRO A 615 31.29 -21.18 16.75
N GLY A 616 32.18 -21.13 17.75
CA GLY A 616 32.47 -22.25 18.63
C GLY A 616 31.27 -22.54 19.53
N LEU A 617 31.03 -23.82 19.78
CA LEU A 617 29.96 -24.32 20.64
C LEU A 617 30.08 -23.76 22.07
N SER A 618 29.01 -23.16 22.59
CA SER A 618 28.66 -23.29 24.01
C SER A 618 27.15 -23.33 24.19
N ARG A 619 26.72 -24.37 24.93
CA ARG A 619 25.34 -24.71 25.28
C ARG A 619 24.87 -23.82 26.43
N THR A 620 23.75 -23.13 26.28
CA THR A 620 22.90 -22.72 27.41
C THR A 620 21.44 -23.06 27.10
N SER A 621 20.92 -24.02 27.84
CA SER A 621 19.55 -24.53 27.77
C SER A 621 18.61 -23.69 28.65
N SER A 622 17.53 -23.17 28.06
CA SER A 622 16.37 -22.65 28.77
C SER A 622 15.53 -23.82 29.34
N LYS A 623 15.22 -23.75 30.63
CA LYS A 623 14.32 -24.68 31.34
C LYS A 623 12.86 -24.29 31.10
N ALA A 624 12.05 -25.25 30.66
CA ALA A 624 10.61 -25.30 30.93
C ALA A 624 10.36 -26.18 32.18
N PRO A 625 9.28 -25.96 32.95
CA PRO A 625 9.04 -26.69 34.19
C PRO A 625 8.32 -28.02 33.91
N SER A 626 8.79 -29.09 34.54
CA SER A 626 8.00 -30.31 34.72
C SER A 626 8.15 -30.82 36.14
N SER A 627 7.02 -31.12 36.75
CA SER A 627 6.83 -31.57 38.11
C SER A 627 7.43 -32.96 38.39
N SER A 628 7.88 -33.10 39.64
CA SER A 628 7.75 -34.28 40.52
C SER A 628 8.51 -35.57 40.17
N THR A 629 9.46 -35.96 41.04
CA THR A 629 9.33 -37.12 41.96
C THR A 629 10.68 -37.82 42.25
N ILE A 630 11.14 -37.64 43.51
CA ILE A 630 11.75 -38.62 44.46
C ILE A 630 13.21 -39.11 44.31
N SER A 631 13.97 -38.80 45.39
CA SER A 631 15.07 -39.54 46.04
C SER A 631 16.40 -39.64 45.29
N SER A 632 17.59 -39.65 45.90
CA SER A 632 18.07 -39.52 47.28
C SER A 632 19.61 -39.60 47.23
N ILE A 633 20.26 -39.25 48.34
CA ILE A 633 21.64 -39.63 48.75
C ILE A 633 22.73 -38.59 48.43
N ALA A 634 23.15 -37.92 49.51
CA ALA A 634 24.38 -37.17 49.71
C ALA A 634 25.56 -38.14 50.06
N PRO A 635 26.72 -37.73 50.63
CA PRO A 635 27.28 -36.39 50.85
C PRO A 635 28.80 -36.31 50.53
N ASP A 636 29.44 -35.25 51.09
CA ASP A 636 30.83 -35.18 51.59
C ASP A 636 31.94 -34.70 50.61
N ASN A 637 32.90 -33.83 50.98
CA ASN A 637 33.20 -33.15 52.25
C ASN A 637 34.32 -32.08 52.04
N GLN A 638 34.50 -31.21 53.06
CA GLN A 638 35.71 -30.45 53.49
C GLN A 638 36.12 -29.18 52.68
N VAL A 639 36.03 -27.95 53.21
CA VAL A 639 36.59 -27.29 54.43
C VAL A 639 38.09 -26.96 54.34
N SER A 640 38.46 -25.68 54.28
CA SER A 640 39.25 -24.97 55.31
C SER A 640 39.70 -23.55 54.89
N ASP A 641 39.52 -22.63 55.83
CA ASP A 641 40.04 -21.25 55.99
C ASP A 641 41.24 -21.32 57.01
N PRO A 642 41.87 -20.25 57.59
CA PRO A 642 41.98 -18.79 57.27
C PRO A 642 43.37 -18.13 57.64
N LYS A 643 43.42 -16.77 57.67
CA LYS A 643 44.32 -15.82 58.44
C LYS A 643 45.72 -15.46 57.86
N SER A 644 46.37 -14.29 58.07
CA SER A 644 46.11 -12.94 58.63
C SER A 644 47.38 -12.03 58.46
N ASP A 645 47.20 -10.70 58.54
CA ASP A 645 48.11 -9.65 59.10
C ASP A 645 49.23 -8.91 58.30
N LYS A 646 48.96 -7.60 58.08
CA LYS A 646 49.66 -6.35 58.55
C LYS A 646 50.96 -5.75 57.92
N ILE A 647 50.77 -4.44 57.59
CA ILE A 647 51.62 -3.22 57.77
C ILE A 647 52.70 -2.84 56.72
N GLY A 648 52.57 -1.62 56.17
CA GLY A 648 53.69 -0.73 55.82
C GLY A 648 53.60 0.01 54.47
N SER A 649 53.14 1.28 54.47
CA SER A 649 53.32 2.30 53.40
C SER A 649 54.55 3.18 53.71
N PRO A 650 54.99 4.19 52.90
CA PRO A 650 54.43 4.83 51.69
C PRO A 650 55.47 4.85 50.53
N SER A 651 55.35 5.46 49.34
CA SER A 651 54.83 6.76 48.90
C SER A 651 55.01 6.84 47.37
N GLU A 652 54.05 7.42 46.64
CA GLU A 652 54.21 8.59 45.75
C GLU A 652 52.99 8.72 44.83
N ASP A 653 52.60 9.96 44.62
CA ASP A 653 51.25 10.39 44.40
C ASP A 653 51.09 11.03 43.02
N SER A 654 49.87 10.83 42.48
CA SER A 654 49.04 11.86 41.85
C SER A 654 49.22 12.30 40.39
N GLN A 655 48.15 11.96 39.64
CA GLN A 655 47.17 12.83 38.95
C GLN A 655 47.62 13.80 37.84
N VAL A 656 47.13 13.66 36.61
CA VAL A 656 45.85 14.15 36.00
C VAL A 656 45.82 15.67 35.72
N VAL A 657 45.47 16.01 34.47
CA VAL A 657 44.52 17.05 33.99
C VAL A 657 45.08 18.01 32.92
N GLN A 658 44.40 17.94 31.75
CA GLN A 658 44.04 18.97 30.75
C GLN A 658 44.84 20.28 30.61
N ALA A 659 45.15 20.66 29.36
CA ALA A 659 44.40 21.66 28.57
C ALA A 659 45.16 22.10 27.30
N THR A 660 44.41 22.36 26.24
CA THR A 660 44.80 23.01 24.96
C THR A 660 45.51 24.35 25.12
N PRO A 661 46.35 24.81 24.15
CA PRO A 661 45.85 25.80 23.17
C PRO A 661 46.52 25.78 21.76
N THR A 662 45.82 26.29 20.76
CA THR A 662 46.33 26.87 19.48
C THR A 662 46.57 28.39 19.62
N PRO A 663 47.10 29.18 18.64
CA PRO A 663 47.82 28.90 17.37
C PRO A 663 49.10 29.76 17.15
N SER A 664 49.90 29.48 16.09
CA SER A 664 50.33 30.42 15.03
C SER A 664 51.70 30.14 14.37
N THR A 665 51.70 30.32 13.03
CA THR A 665 52.78 30.73 12.10
C THR A 665 53.97 29.82 11.77
N GLY A 666 53.82 29.05 10.68
CA GLY A 666 54.47 29.28 9.38
C GLY A 666 55.98 29.10 9.20
N THR A 667 56.39 28.07 8.45
CA THR A 667 57.44 28.18 7.40
C THR A 667 57.30 27.02 6.39
N GLN A 668 57.76 27.27 5.16
CA GLN A 668 57.54 26.58 3.89
C GLN A 668 58.30 25.26 3.68
N GLU A 669 57.84 24.54 2.64
CA GLU A 669 58.56 23.60 1.74
C GLU A 669 58.96 22.20 2.25
N ALA A 670 58.29 21.17 1.72
CA ALA A 670 58.86 20.32 0.67
C ALA A 670 57.82 19.29 0.19
N VAL A 671 57.53 19.32 -1.11
CA VAL A 671 56.78 18.30 -1.85
C VAL A 671 57.70 17.10 -2.05
N GLN A 672 57.34 15.93 -1.52
CA GLN A 672 57.85 14.65 -2.01
C GLN A 672 56.77 14.02 -2.88
N LYS A 673 57.04 14.03 -4.18
CA LYS A 673 56.46 13.10 -5.15
C LYS A 673 56.93 11.70 -4.75
N GLU A 674 55.98 10.81 -4.47
CA GLU A 674 56.23 9.38 -4.63
C GLU A 674 55.88 9.03 -6.07
N ASP A 675 56.88 8.49 -6.75
CA ASP A 675 56.84 7.96 -8.11
C ASP A 675 56.02 6.66 -8.10
N ASP A 676 54.80 6.71 -8.62
CA ASP A 676 54.12 5.52 -9.16
C ASP A 676 54.57 5.37 -10.62
N ALA A 677 55.70 4.70 -10.80
CA ALA A 677 56.10 4.09 -12.05
C ALA A 677 55.79 2.58 -11.97
N ASP A 678 55.31 2.04 -13.09
CA ASP A 678 55.07 0.63 -13.41
C ASP A 678 53.66 0.09 -13.07
N ASP A 679 52.72 0.33 -14.00
CA ASP A 679 52.20 -0.72 -14.88
C ASP A 679 51.35 -0.06 -16.00
N ASP A 680 52.03 0.63 -16.92
CA ASP A 680 51.52 0.90 -18.26
C ASP A 680 51.62 -0.39 -19.09
N GLU A 681 50.84 -1.41 -18.73
CA GLU A 681 50.38 -2.43 -19.68
C GLU A 681 49.06 -1.94 -20.29
N ASP A 682 49.18 -0.90 -21.12
CA ASP A 682 48.22 -0.62 -22.20
C ASP A 682 48.28 -1.78 -23.22
N GLU A 683 47.83 -2.97 -22.83
CA GLU A 683 47.42 -4.00 -23.77
C GLU A 683 46.01 -3.66 -24.26
N GLU A 684 45.90 -3.16 -25.50
CA GLU A 684 44.94 -3.61 -26.53
C GLU A 684 43.49 -4.04 -26.14
N TYR A 685 42.88 -3.56 -25.06
CA TYR A 685 41.48 -3.89 -24.68
C TYR A 685 40.43 -2.99 -25.36
N GLY A 686 40.81 -2.24 -26.40
CA GLY A 686 39.92 -1.34 -27.14
C GLY A 686 39.04 -2.04 -28.18
N ASP A 687 39.60 -3.02 -28.89
CA ASP A 687 38.90 -3.76 -29.96
C ASP A 687 38.00 -4.88 -29.43
N ASP A 688 38.40 -5.59 -28.36
CA ASP A 688 37.64 -6.71 -27.80
C ASP A 688 36.28 -6.28 -27.18
N VAL A 689 36.12 -4.99 -26.84
CA VAL A 689 34.86 -4.47 -26.27
C VAL A 689 33.88 -4.04 -27.36
N LEU A 690 34.37 -3.52 -28.49
CA LEU A 690 33.54 -3.26 -29.67
C LEU A 690 33.16 -4.58 -30.36
N GLU A 691 34.06 -5.56 -30.42
CA GLU A 691 33.73 -6.92 -30.85
C GLU A 691 32.77 -7.63 -29.89
N GLU A 692 32.86 -7.39 -28.58
CA GLU A 692 31.90 -7.94 -27.59
C GLU A 692 30.53 -7.28 -27.71
N VAL A 693 30.50 -5.97 -27.98
CA VAL A 693 29.26 -5.28 -28.34
C VAL A 693 28.73 -5.88 -29.62
N ASP A 694 29.45 -5.85 -30.74
CA ASP A 694 29.00 -6.38 -32.03
C ASP A 694 28.60 -7.86 -31.96
N ARG A 695 29.31 -8.69 -31.19
CA ARG A 695 28.95 -10.08 -30.93
C ARG A 695 27.68 -10.21 -30.09
N LEU A 696 27.51 -9.43 -29.03
CA LEU A 696 26.26 -9.40 -28.27
C LEU A 696 25.13 -8.83 -29.15
N LEU A 697 25.41 -7.81 -29.97
CA LEU A 697 24.50 -7.25 -30.95
C LEU A 697 24.06 -8.33 -31.97
N ASP A 698 24.96 -9.22 -32.41
CA ASP A 698 24.75 -10.34 -33.33
C ASP A 698 24.04 -11.54 -32.68
N GLU A 699 24.40 -11.88 -31.44
CA GLU A 699 23.73 -12.95 -30.66
C GLU A 699 22.29 -12.54 -30.32
N PHE A 700 22.03 -11.24 -30.11
CA PHE A 700 20.68 -10.67 -29.97
C PHE A 700 19.97 -10.39 -31.30
N GLU A 701 20.65 -10.38 -32.45
CA GLU A 701 20.01 -10.23 -33.78
C GLU A 701 19.43 -11.53 -34.33
N LYS A 702 19.83 -12.67 -33.76
CA LYS A 702 19.32 -14.00 -34.13
C LYS A 702 18.15 -14.47 -33.25
N SER A 703 17.63 -13.62 -32.36
CA SER A 703 16.48 -13.89 -31.47
C SER A 703 15.18 -13.29 -31.97
#